data_AF-A0A1J3G6K4-F1
#
_entry.id   AF-A0A1J3G6K4-F1
#
_cell.length_a   1.000
_cell.length_b   1.000
_cell.length_c   1.000
_cell.angle_alpha   90.00
_cell.angle_beta   90.00
_cell.angle_gamma   90.00
#
_symmetry.space_group_name_H-M   'P 1'
#
loop_
_entity.id
_entity.type
_entity.pdbx_description
1 polymer ?
#
loop_
_entity_poly.entity_id
_entity_poly.type
_entity_poly.pdbx_seq_one_letter_code
_entity_poly.pdbx_strand_id
1 'polypeptide(L)'
;AAMYPNIILTNRLQPPSIVTNEVCTACDFNLPGKTCLRKLDWVWRGVTFMAKKSDYYHLKKQIESEFVDAGANIQSSKSFLDLPKVEQQSRLKERLKKYSQKAYRRVLDKPITEVREAGICMRENPFYVDTVRSFRDRRYEYKTLNKVWKGKLSEAKASGNSIKIQEAQDMVVVYDSLQLAHKCILNSFYGYVMRKGARWYSMEMAGVVTYTGAKIIQNARLLIERIGKPLELDTDGIWCVLPGSFPENFTFKTIDMKKLTISYPCVMLNVDVAKNNTNDQYQTLVDPIRKTYKSHSECSIEFEVDGPYKAMIIPASKEEGILIKKRYAVFNHDGTLAELKGFEIKRRGELKLIKLFQAELFDKFLHGSTLEECYSAVAAVANRWLDLLDNQGKDIADSELLEYISESSTMSKSLAEYGDQKSCAVTTAKRLADFLGDTMVKDKGLRCQYIVACEPKGTPVSERAVPVAIFGTDPEIMNFYLRKWCKTSSDVGIRLIIDWSYYKQRLHSAIQKVITIPAAMQKVANPVPRVRHPDWLHKKVREKDDTFHQRKLDDMFSPANKDCVLGTKRSVTQDNVEDIEDFGKESRPSEKGPKPIARSYEVNKKQSEREQQETHDVSLQNIDKNVDYRGWLDLKKRKWKVTLETKKKRRLGDLKSSNQIDAHEIY
;
A
#
# COMPACT_ATOMS: atom_id res chain seq x y z
N ALA A 1 18.58 9.02 10.28
CA ALA A 1 18.17 8.05 11.32
C ALA A 1 17.11 8.63 12.28
N ALA A 2 16.27 7.76 12.87
CA ALA A 2 15.27 8.14 13.90
C ALA A 2 14.37 9.32 13.47
N MET A 3 13.68 9.15 12.33
CA MET A 3 12.99 10.22 11.61
C MET A 3 12.00 11.00 12.48
N TYR A 4 10.96 10.34 13.03
CA TYR A 4 9.93 11.02 13.83
C TYR A 4 10.48 11.72 15.07
N PRO A 5 11.35 11.10 15.89
CA PRO A 5 12.03 11.79 16.99
C PRO A 5 12.77 13.05 16.54
N ASN A 6 13.54 13.00 15.45
CA ASN A 6 14.28 14.17 14.99
C ASN A 6 13.36 15.25 14.38
N ILE A 7 12.23 14.89 13.78
CA ILE A 7 11.18 15.86 13.38
C ILE A 7 10.56 16.53 14.62
N ILE A 8 10.28 15.74 15.66
CA ILE A 8 9.78 16.21 16.96
C ILE A 8 10.75 17.22 17.56
N LEU A 9 12.04 16.86 17.62
CA LEU A 9 13.09 17.72 18.17
C LEU A 9 13.26 18.99 17.35
N THR A 10 13.40 18.87 16.02
CA THR A 10 13.60 20.03 15.12
C THR A 10 12.47 21.05 15.21
N ASN A 11 11.21 20.58 15.25
CA ASN A 11 10.04 21.47 15.29
C ASN A 11 9.50 21.68 16.70
N ARG A 12 10.24 21.27 17.75
CA ARG A 12 9.87 21.42 19.16
C ARG A 12 8.45 20.93 19.47
N LEU A 13 8.08 19.79 18.88
CA LEU A 13 6.73 19.27 18.92
C LEU A 13 6.46 18.55 20.25
N GLN A 14 5.46 18.99 20.97
CA GLN A 14 4.98 18.33 22.17
C GLN A 14 3.50 18.70 22.38
N PRO A 15 2.70 17.83 23.02
CA PRO A 15 1.26 18.07 23.16
C PRO A 15 0.89 19.44 23.77
N PRO A 16 1.54 19.93 24.86
CA PRO A 16 1.20 21.25 25.42
C PRO A 16 1.67 22.42 24.54
N SER A 17 2.60 22.21 23.61
CA SER A 17 3.03 23.27 22.68
C SER A 17 2.02 23.52 21.57
N ILE A 18 1.06 22.61 21.34
CA ILE A 18 0.00 22.84 20.35
C ILE A 18 -1.04 23.77 20.97
N VAL A 19 -1.05 25.02 20.52
CA VAL A 19 -1.89 26.08 21.08
C VAL A 19 -2.97 26.51 20.10
N THR A 20 -4.16 26.80 20.61
CA THR A 20 -5.23 27.44 19.85
C THR A 20 -4.96 28.95 19.75
N ASN A 21 -5.66 29.62 18.82
CA ASN A 21 -5.58 31.08 18.70
C ASN A 21 -5.99 31.78 20.00
N GLU A 22 -6.98 31.25 20.72
CA GLU A 22 -7.44 31.78 22.00
C GLU A 22 -6.34 31.76 23.06
N VAL A 23 -5.69 30.59 23.25
CA VAL A 23 -4.58 30.43 24.21
C VAL A 23 -3.39 31.31 23.82
N CYS A 24 -3.05 31.37 22.53
CA CYS A 24 -1.95 32.21 22.07
C CYS A 24 -2.24 33.71 22.22
N THR A 25 -3.50 34.12 22.13
CA THR A 25 -3.91 35.52 22.28
C THR A 25 -3.84 35.97 23.74
N ALA A 26 -4.21 35.08 24.67
CA ALA A 26 -4.14 35.33 26.11
C ALA A 26 -2.71 35.28 26.70
N CYS A 27 -1.71 34.91 25.90
CA CYS A 27 -0.34 34.77 26.37
C CYS A 27 0.35 36.15 26.54
N ASP A 28 1.05 36.37 27.66
CA ASP A 28 1.83 37.59 27.93
C ASP A 28 2.87 37.90 26.84
N PHE A 29 3.32 36.89 26.12
CA PHE A 29 4.29 37.01 25.03
C PHE A 29 3.66 37.33 23.68
N ASN A 30 2.35 37.55 23.62
CA ASN A 30 1.62 37.94 22.42
C ASN A 30 1.83 39.44 22.09
N LEU A 31 3.07 39.81 21.80
CA LEU A 31 3.45 41.17 21.43
C LEU A 31 3.54 41.34 19.91
N PRO A 32 3.43 42.58 19.38
CA PRO A 32 3.70 42.86 17.97
C PRO A 32 5.08 42.33 17.55
N GLY A 33 5.15 41.64 16.41
CA GLY A 33 6.39 41.02 15.94
C GLY A 33 6.78 39.71 16.64
N LYS A 34 5.86 39.04 17.35
CA LYS A 34 6.14 37.71 17.93
C LYS A 34 6.60 36.72 16.87
N THR A 35 7.69 36.02 17.15
CA THR A 35 8.28 34.98 16.30
C THR A 35 8.19 33.58 16.93
N CYS A 36 7.44 33.45 18.03
CA CYS A 36 7.37 32.23 18.83
C CYS A 36 6.26 31.26 18.41
N LEU A 37 5.36 31.63 17.50
CA LEU A 37 4.28 30.78 17.01
C LEU A 37 4.63 30.23 15.63
N ARG A 38 5.11 28.98 15.60
CA ARG A 38 5.37 28.27 14.34
C ARG A 38 4.08 27.62 13.85
N LYS A 39 3.72 27.85 12.60
CA LYS A 39 2.56 27.20 11.97
C LYS A 39 3.04 26.03 11.12
N LEU A 40 2.44 24.86 11.30
CA LEU A 40 2.72 23.68 10.48
C LEU A 40 1.43 23.01 10.04
N ASP A 41 1.44 22.54 8.81
CA ASP A 41 0.32 21.81 8.23
C ASP A 41 0.31 20.34 8.67
N TRP A 42 -0.87 19.77 8.69
CA TRP A 42 -1.11 18.34 8.85
C TRP A 42 -2.38 17.92 8.12
N VAL A 43 -2.50 16.62 7.81
CA VAL A 43 -3.67 16.09 7.11
C VAL A 43 -4.53 15.30 8.09
N TRP A 44 -5.74 15.80 8.33
CA TRP A 44 -6.77 15.06 9.05
C TRP A 44 -7.48 14.10 8.10
N ARG A 45 -7.75 12.88 8.57
CA ARG A 45 -8.51 11.87 7.83
C ARG A 45 -9.66 11.33 8.68
N GLY A 46 -10.88 11.58 8.24
CA GLY A 46 -12.10 11.07 8.86
C GLY A 46 -12.80 10.02 8.02
N VAL A 47 -13.41 9.04 8.68
CA VAL A 47 -14.35 8.11 8.04
C VAL A 47 -15.64 8.14 8.84
N THR A 48 -16.73 8.53 8.20
CA THR A 48 -18.06 8.65 8.81
C THR A 48 -18.98 7.56 8.28
N PHE A 49 -20.10 7.33 8.98
CA PHE A 49 -21.17 6.48 8.45
C PHE A 49 -21.84 7.15 7.25
N MET A 50 -22.40 6.35 6.34
CA MET A 50 -23.22 6.84 5.23
C MET A 50 -24.51 7.53 5.72
N ALA A 51 -25.02 7.08 6.87
CA ALA A 51 -26.22 7.62 7.49
C ALA A 51 -26.08 9.11 7.83
N LYS A 52 -27.09 9.89 7.46
CA LYS A 52 -27.13 11.34 7.72
C LYS A 52 -27.45 11.63 9.18
N LYS A 53 -27.25 12.89 9.58
CA LYS A 53 -27.61 13.37 10.92
C LYS A 53 -29.09 13.11 11.27
N SER A 54 -30.00 13.24 10.30
CA SER A 54 -31.42 12.90 10.43
C SER A 54 -31.64 11.44 10.78
N ASP A 55 -30.98 10.54 10.04
CA ASP A 55 -31.11 9.09 10.19
C ASP A 55 -30.56 8.65 11.55
N TYR A 56 -29.44 9.25 11.96
CA TYR A 56 -28.88 9.04 13.29
C TYR A 56 -29.87 9.39 14.40
N TYR A 57 -30.50 10.57 14.36
CA TYR A 57 -31.47 10.95 15.38
C TYR A 57 -32.73 10.09 15.35
N HIS A 58 -33.20 9.69 14.17
CA HIS A 58 -34.34 8.79 14.04
C HIS A 58 -34.04 7.42 14.67
N LEU A 59 -32.90 6.82 14.32
CA LEU A 59 -32.45 5.54 14.88
C LEU A 59 -32.18 5.62 16.39
N LYS A 60 -31.64 6.75 16.85
CA LYS A 60 -31.42 7.01 18.27
C LYS A 60 -32.76 7.01 19.02
N LYS A 61 -33.76 7.77 18.55
CA LYS A 61 -35.11 7.78 19.17
C LYS A 61 -35.76 6.40 19.16
N GLN A 62 -35.60 5.66 18.07
CA GLN A 62 -36.11 4.29 17.97
C GLN A 62 -35.47 3.39 19.04
N ILE A 63 -34.14 3.39 19.15
CA ILE A 63 -33.44 2.52 20.12
C ILE A 63 -33.67 2.94 21.57
N GLU A 64 -33.89 4.24 21.83
CA GLU A 64 -34.21 4.77 23.16
C GLU A 64 -35.59 4.30 23.65
N SER A 65 -36.50 3.98 22.74
CA SER A 65 -37.81 3.40 23.06
C SER A 65 -37.80 1.88 23.21
N GLU A 66 -36.69 1.22 22.91
CA GLU A 66 -36.56 -0.24 23.00
C GLU A 66 -36.17 -0.69 24.41
N PHE A 67 -36.83 -1.75 24.86
CA PHE A 67 -36.43 -2.49 26.06
C PHE A 67 -35.39 -3.54 25.69
N VAL A 68 -34.41 -3.73 26.57
CA VAL A 68 -33.30 -4.65 26.38
C VAL A 68 -33.43 -5.80 27.37
N ASP A 69 -33.57 -7.00 26.83
CA ASP A 69 -33.54 -8.23 27.63
C ASP A 69 -32.11 -8.46 28.13
N ALA A 70 -31.93 -8.44 29.45
CA ALA A 70 -30.73 -8.95 30.08
C ALA A 70 -30.78 -10.48 29.96
N GLY A 71 -29.81 -11.09 29.27
CA GLY A 71 -29.80 -12.52 28.99
C GLY A 71 -30.00 -13.42 30.23
N ALA A 72 -30.43 -14.66 29.97
CA ALA A 72 -30.66 -15.82 30.86
C ALA A 72 -31.61 -15.65 32.07
N ASN A 73 -31.80 -14.45 32.63
CA ASN A 73 -32.77 -14.19 33.69
C ASN A 73 -33.89 -13.30 33.16
N ILE A 74 -35.00 -13.95 32.77
CA ILE A 74 -36.22 -13.39 32.13
C ILE A 74 -36.93 -12.31 33.00
N GLN A 75 -36.43 -11.99 34.20
CA GLN A 75 -37.06 -11.07 35.15
C GLN A 75 -36.48 -9.65 35.23
N SER A 76 -35.53 -9.24 34.38
CA SER A 76 -35.09 -7.83 34.34
C SER A 76 -34.96 -7.29 32.91
N SER A 77 -36.08 -6.92 32.30
CA SER A 77 -36.08 -6.05 31.13
C SER A 77 -35.63 -4.64 31.55
N LYS A 78 -34.51 -4.16 31.02
CA LYS A 78 -33.98 -2.83 31.32
C LYS A 78 -34.22 -1.89 30.15
N SER A 79 -34.55 -0.63 30.41
CA SER A 79 -34.62 0.36 29.33
C SER A 79 -33.24 0.55 28.71
N PHE A 80 -33.17 0.83 27.41
CA PHE A 80 -31.92 1.21 26.74
C PHE A 80 -31.20 2.37 27.46
N LEU A 81 -31.97 3.31 28.03
CA LEU A 81 -31.43 4.45 28.77
C LEU A 81 -30.74 4.06 30.08
N ASP A 82 -31.14 2.93 30.68
CA ASP A 82 -30.57 2.42 31.93
C ASP A 82 -29.27 1.64 31.70
N LEU A 83 -28.92 1.36 30.44
CA LEU A 83 -27.67 0.70 30.10
C LEU A 83 -26.46 1.63 30.32
N PRO A 84 -25.27 1.08 30.59
CA PRO A 84 -24.05 1.87 30.60
C PRO A 84 -23.83 2.59 29.26
N LYS A 85 -23.37 3.85 29.29
CA LYS A 85 -23.12 4.66 28.08
C LYS A 85 -22.27 3.95 27.01
N VAL A 86 -21.34 3.10 27.43
CA VAL A 86 -20.49 2.32 26.51
C VAL A 86 -21.31 1.28 25.74
N GLU A 87 -22.23 0.59 26.41
CA GLU A 87 -23.11 -0.39 25.78
C GLU A 87 -24.14 0.30 24.87
N GLN A 88 -24.72 1.42 25.33
CA GLN A 88 -25.61 2.25 24.51
C GLN A 88 -24.93 2.64 23.19
N GLN A 89 -23.68 3.15 23.27
CA GLN A 89 -22.91 3.51 22.07
C GLN A 89 -22.62 2.31 21.17
N SER A 90 -22.35 1.13 21.74
CA SER A 90 -22.08 -0.08 20.96
C SER A 90 -23.31 -0.51 20.16
N ARG A 91 -24.46 -0.62 20.82
CA ARG A 91 -25.74 -1.01 20.19
C ARG A 91 -26.18 0.01 19.15
N LEU A 92 -26.04 1.31 19.44
CA LEU A 92 -26.35 2.38 18.49
C LEU A 92 -25.46 2.28 17.24
N LYS A 93 -24.14 2.03 17.41
CA LYS A 93 -23.22 1.81 16.28
C LYS A 93 -23.60 0.58 15.46
N GLU A 94 -23.99 -0.52 16.10
CA GLU A 94 -24.41 -1.73 15.40
C GLU A 94 -25.69 -1.50 14.59
N ARG A 95 -26.68 -0.82 15.18
CA ARG A 95 -27.92 -0.45 14.49
C ARG A 95 -27.65 0.49 13.32
N LEU A 96 -26.81 1.50 13.51
CA LEU A 96 -26.40 2.43 12.46
C LEU A 96 -25.66 1.72 11.32
N LYS A 97 -24.84 0.71 11.64
CA LYS A 97 -24.17 -0.15 10.66
C LYS A 97 -25.17 -0.95 9.82
N LYS A 98 -26.12 -1.65 10.46
CA LYS A 98 -27.17 -2.42 9.78
C LYS A 98 -28.06 -1.53 8.91
N TYR A 99 -28.47 -0.37 9.43
CA TYR A 99 -29.24 0.61 8.69
C TYR A 99 -28.46 1.13 7.47
N SER A 100 -27.19 1.50 7.65
CA SER A 100 -26.37 2.01 6.55
C SER A 100 -26.20 0.97 5.44
N GLN A 101 -26.01 -0.31 5.80
CA GLN A 101 -25.98 -1.41 4.83
C GLN A 101 -27.31 -1.56 4.08
N LYS A 102 -28.44 -1.47 4.77
CA LYS A 102 -29.76 -1.66 4.16
C LYS A 102 -30.16 -0.47 3.28
N ALA A 103 -30.01 0.75 3.77
CA ALA A 103 -30.45 1.97 3.08
C ALA A 103 -29.46 2.43 2.00
N TYR A 104 -28.15 2.33 2.25
CA TYR A 104 -27.10 2.89 1.39
C TYR A 104 -26.21 1.84 0.70
N ARG A 105 -26.45 0.54 0.94
CA ARG A 105 -25.62 -0.60 0.46
C ARG A 105 -24.15 -0.57 0.91
N ARG A 106 -23.76 0.41 1.73
CA ARG A 106 -22.42 0.62 2.28
C ARG A 106 -22.52 1.14 3.71
N VAL A 107 -21.59 0.72 4.56
CA VAL A 107 -21.57 1.11 5.98
C VAL A 107 -20.97 2.51 6.16
N LEU A 108 -19.79 2.72 5.60
CA LEU A 108 -18.97 3.90 5.79
C LEU A 108 -18.88 4.67 4.47
N ASP A 109 -18.84 5.98 4.59
CA ASP A 109 -18.58 6.87 3.47
C ASP A 109 -17.10 6.82 3.06
N LYS A 110 -16.79 7.37 1.88
CA LYS A 110 -15.42 7.56 1.44
C LYS A 110 -14.65 8.39 2.48
N PRO A 111 -13.37 8.05 2.74
CA PRO A 111 -12.56 8.81 3.67
C PRO A 111 -12.45 10.27 3.19
N ILE A 112 -12.72 11.20 4.10
CA ILE A 112 -12.52 12.63 3.87
C ILE A 112 -11.12 12.97 4.37
N THR A 113 -10.36 13.71 3.56
CA THR A 113 -9.03 14.21 3.91
C THR A 113 -9.00 15.73 3.82
N GLU A 114 -8.58 16.38 4.90
CA GLU A 114 -8.52 17.83 5.01
C GLU A 114 -7.12 18.25 5.48
N VAL A 115 -6.51 19.22 4.81
CA VAL A 115 -5.30 19.87 5.31
C VAL A 115 -5.71 20.87 6.38
N ARG A 116 -5.10 20.78 7.55
CA ARG A 116 -5.33 21.64 8.71
C ARG A 116 -4.00 22.24 9.16
N GLU A 117 -4.05 23.42 9.76
CA GLU A 117 -2.89 24.09 10.34
C GLU A 117 -2.88 23.89 11.86
N ALA A 118 -1.71 23.64 12.43
CA ALA A 118 -1.47 23.64 13.87
C ALA A 118 -0.51 24.77 14.25
N GLY A 119 -0.81 25.49 15.34
CA GLY A 119 0.08 26.48 15.93
C GLY A 119 0.93 25.86 17.03
N ILE A 120 2.26 25.92 16.89
CA ILE A 120 3.23 25.37 17.83
C ILE A 120 3.96 26.50 18.55
N CYS A 121 3.78 26.57 19.86
CA CYS A 121 4.47 27.53 20.72
C CYS A 121 5.92 27.09 20.97
N MET A 122 6.87 27.93 20.53
CA MET A 122 8.31 27.72 20.70
C MET A 122 8.82 28.09 22.10
N ARG A 123 7.99 28.70 22.96
CA ARG A 123 8.35 29.13 24.32
C ARG A 123 7.86 28.23 25.45
N GLU A 124 6.95 27.30 25.16
CA GLU A 124 6.36 26.38 26.14
C GLU A 124 7.43 25.56 26.88
N ASN A 125 7.19 25.08 28.11
CA ASN A 125 8.16 24.26 28.84
C ASN A 125 8.58 22.99 28.05
N PRO A 126 9.86 22.82 27.67
CA PRO A 126 10.30 21.75 26.75
C PRO A 126 10.45 20.35 27.36
N PHE A 127 9.91 20.06 28.55
CA PHE A 127 10.14 18.79 29.26
C PHE A 127 9.94 17.52 28.39
N TYR A 128 8.94 17.51 27.50
CA TYR A 128 8.66 16.38 26.63
C TYR A 128 9.72 16.25 25.53
N VAL A 129 10.04 17.36 24.86
CA VAL A 129 11.09 17.41 23.82
C VAL A 129 12.45 17.05 24.41
N ASP A 130 12.78 17.55 25.60
CA ASP A 130 14.04 17.25 26.29
C ASP A 130 14.13 15.77 26.69
N THR A 131 13.00 15.15 27.07
CA THR A 131 12.93 13.71 27.33
C THR A 131 13.21 12.91 26.05
N VAL A 132 12.59 13.29 24.92
CA VAL A 132 12.86 12.65 23.62
C VAL A 132 14.33 12.82 23.23
N ARG A 133 14.91 14.00 23.45
CA ARG A 133 16.34 14.31 23.17
C ARG A 133 17.24 13.39 23.99
N SER A 134 17.01 13.30 25.29
CA SER A 134 17.80 12.44 26.19
C SER A 134 17.77 10.96 25.77
N PHE A 135 16.59 10.43 25.41
CA PHE A 135 16.49 9.05 24.93
C PHE A 135 17.16 8.82 23.57
N ARG A 136 17.12 9.80 22.67
CA ARG A 136 17.82 9.75 21.38
C ARG A 136 19.33 9.73 21.60
N ASP A 137 19.85 10.65 22.41
CA ASP A 137 21.28 10.82 22.61
C ASP A 137 21.87 9.59 23.32
N ARG A 138 21.18 9.06 24.35
CA ARG A 138 21.53 7.78 24.97
C ARG A 138 21.54 6.61 23.99
N ARG A 139 20.62 6.58 23.02
CA ARG A 139 20.64 5.56 21.96
C ARG A 139 21.88 5.72 21.06
N TYR A 140 22.28 6.94 20.73
CA TYR A 140 23.47 7.20 19.93
C TYR A 140 24.76 6.78 20.64
N GLU A 141 24.85 6.95 21.96
CA GLU A 141 25.93 6.39 22.77
C GLU A 141 26.03 4.87 22.60
N TYR A 142 24.92 4.13 22.77
CA TYR A 142 24.93 2.68 22.58
C TYR A 142 25.21 2.25 21.13
N LYS A 143 24.71 3.00 20.13
CA LYS A 143 25.04 2.75 18.71
C LYS A 143 26.54 2.92 18.45
N THR A 144 27.15 3.93 19.05
CA THR A 144 28.59 4.20 18.94
C THR A 144 29.40 3.10 19.61
N LEU A 145 29.03 2.71 20.83
CA LEU A 145 29.65 1.60 21.56
C LEU A 145 29.53 0.28 20.78
N ASN A 146 28.37 -0.03 20.19
CA ASN A 146 28.19 -1.20 19.35
C ASN A 146 29.17 -1.21 18.16
N LYS A 147 29.37 -0.06 17.50
CA LYS A 147 30.34 0.07 16.40
C LYS A 147 31.77 -0.14 16.87
N VAL A 148 32.16 0.43 18.02
CA VAL A 148 33.49 0.25 18.61
C VAL A 148 33.74 -1.24 18.93
N TRP A 149 32.77 -1.91 19.55
CA TRP A 149 32.91 -3.32 19.91
C TRP A 149 32.89 -4.27 18.70
N LYS A 150 32.20 -3.93 17.60
CA LYS A 150 32.33 -4.64 16.32
C LYS A 150 33.74 -4.52 15.72
N GLY A 151 34.37 -3.35 15.85
CA GLY A 151 35.77 -3.14 15.50
C GLY A 151 36.70 -4.04 16.33
N LYS A 152 36.57 -3.98 17.67
CA LYS A 152 37.33 -4.83 18.60
C LYS A 152 37.13 -6.33 18.35
N LEU A 153 35.92 -6.76 18.00
CA LEU A 153 35.65 -8.15 17.64
C LEU A 153 36.42 -8.57 16.39
N SER A 154 36.53 -7.69 15.41
CA SER A 154 37.29 -7.95 14.18
C SER A 154 38.80 -8.07 14.48
N GLU A 155 39.33 -7.19 15.33
CA GLU A 155 40.71 -7.25 15.83
C GLU A 155 40.98 -8.52 16.68
N ALA A 156 40.04 -8.90 17.55
CA ALA A 156 40.13 -10.11 18.36
C ALA A 156 40.14 -11.38 17.50
N LYS A 157 39.30 -11.42 16.45
CA LYS A 157 39.31 -12.52 15.46
C LYS A 157 40.63 -12.60 14.70
N ALA A 158 41.21 -11.46 14.32
CA ALA A 158 42.50 -11.42 13.64
C ALA A 158 43.68 -11.87 14.53
N SER A 159 43.60 -11.62 15.84
CA SER A 159 44.61 -12.03 16.83
C SER A 159 44.44 -13.46 17.36
N GLY A 160 43.34 -14.15 17.06
CA GLY A 160 43.12 -15.56 17.40
C GLY A 160 42.86 -15.86 18.89
N ASN A 161 42.68 -14.84 19.74
CA ASN A 161 42.48 -15.04 21.18
C ASN A 161 41.01 -15.38 21.49
N SER A 162 40.74 -16.65 21.82
CA SER A 162 39.37 -17.15 22.08
C SER A 162 38.63 -16.39 23.19
N ILE A 163 39.32 -15.99 24.26
CA ILE A 163 38.70 -15.29 25.41
C ILE A 163 38.24 -13.89 24.99
N LYS A 164 39.11 -13.15 24.29
CA LYS A 164 38.79 -11.80 23.79
C LYS A 164 37.73 -11.83 22.70
N ILE A 165 37.68 -12.88 21.88
CA ILE A 165 36.64 -13.07 20.87
C ILE A 165 35.28 -13.21 21.56
N GLN A 166 35.19 -14.07 22.58
CA GLN A 166 33.94 -14.28 23.31
C GLN A 166 33.48 -13.00 24.02
N GLU A 167 34.37 -12.33 24.75
CA GLU A 167 34.06 -11.06 25.42
C GLU A 167 33.57 -10.00 24.42
N ALA A 168 34.28 -9.80 23.30
CA ALA A 168 33.88 -8.83 22.30
C ALA A 168 32.54 -9.20 21.65
N GLN A 169 32.27 -10.49 21.45
CA GLN A 169 31.01 -10.98 20.90
C GLN A 169 29.84 -10.71 21.85
N ASP A 170 30.01 -11.00 23.14
CA ASP A 170 29.01 -10.74 24.18
C ASP A 170 28.70 -9.24 24.27
N MET A 171 29.73 -8.38 24.26
CA MET A 171 29.55 -6.93 24.30
C MET A 171 28.86 -6.39 23.05
N VAL A 172 29.13 -6.95 21.86
CA VAL A 172 28.39 -6.59 20.64
C VAL A 172 26.90 -6.92 20.79
N VAL A 173 26.56 -8.10 21.33
CA VAL A 173 25.16 -8.50 21.56
C VAL A 173 24.49 -7.58 22.58
N VAL A 174 25.16 -7.24 23.68
CA VAL A 174 24.63 -6.35 24.72
C VAL A 174 24.31 -4.97 24.14
N TYR A 175 25.28 -4.32 23.47
CA TYR A 175 25.04 -2.97 22.94
C TYR A 175 24.07 -2.96 21.76
N ASP A 176 24.02 -4.02 20.96
CA ASP A 176 22.99 -4.13 19.91
C ASP A 176 21.59 -4.25 20.54
N SER A 177 21.45 -5.06 21.58
CA SER A 177 20.20 -5.20 22.32
C SER A 177 19.77 -3.88 22.97
N LEU A 178 20.70 -3.17 23.62
CA LEU A 178 20.42 -1.88 24.27
C LEU A 178 20.00 -0.79 23.28
N GLN A 179 20.69 -0.67 22.13
CA GLN A 179 20.30 0.32 21.12
C GLN A 179 18.95 -0.01 20.48
N LEU A 180 18.64 -1.31 20.27
CA LEU A 180 17.34 -1.75 19.74
C LEU A 180 16.21 -1.51 20.75
N ALA A 181 16.44 -1.77 22.04
CA ALA A 181 15.47 -1.47 23.09
C ALA A 181 15.14 0.03 23.12
N HIS A 182 16.17 0.89 23.08
CA HIS A 182 15.97 2.33 23.02
C HIS A 182 15.30 2.78 21.72
N LYS A 183 15.57 2.12 20.58
CA LYS A 183 14.87 2.37 19.31
C LYS A 183 13.35 2.16 19.45
N CYS A 184 12.94 1.08 20.10
CA CYS A 184 11.52 0.77 20.34
C CYS A 184 10.84 1.84 21.21
N ILE A 185 11.48 2.25 22.31
CA ILE A 185 10.96 3.31 23.19
C ILE A 185 10.91 4.65 22.45
N LEU A 186 11.98 4.99 21.71
CA LEU A 186 12.09 6.25 20.99
C LEU A 186 10.98 6.40 19.94
N ASN A 187 10.72 5.33 19.17
CA ASN A 187 9.61 5.29 18.22
C ASN A 187 8.23 5.30 18.90
N SER A 188 8.15 4.89 20.16
CA SER A 188 6.91 4.88 20.93
C SER A 188 6.50 6.28 21.41
N PHE A 189 7.40 7.26 21.53
CA PHE A 189 7.01 8.64 21.89
C PHE A 189 6.00 9.23 20.92
N TYR A 190 6.26 9.12 19.61
CA TYR A 190 5.31 9.51 18.58
C TYR A 190 4.00 8.71 18.68
N GLY A 191 4.07 7.39 18.89
CA GLY A 191 2.86 6.56 19.04
C GLY A 191 2.05 6.88 20.30
N TYR A 192 2.73 7.32 21.37
CA TYR A 192 2.14 7.60 22.67
C TYR A 192 1.15 8.76 22.62
N VAL A 193 1.43 9.81 21.85
CA VAL A 193 0.55 10.99 21.77
C VAL A 193 -0.81 10.68 21.13
N MET A 194 -0.95 9.53 20.48
CA MET A 194 -2.20 9.01 19.92
C MET A 194 -2.78 7.81 20.70
N ARG A 195 -2.12 7.38 21.79
CA ARG A 195 -2.60 6.26 22.61
C ARG A 195 -3.86 6.66 23.38
N LYS A 196 -4.87 5.79 23.37
CA LYS A 196 -6.08 5.96 24.17
C LYS A 196 -5.71 6.01 25.66
N GLY A 197 -6.17 7.05 26.37
CA GLY A 197 -5.87 7.28 27.79
C GLY A 197 -4.47 7.82 28.06
N ALA A 198 -3.73 8.29 27.05
CA ALA A 198 -2.48 9.02 27.26
C ALA A 198 -2.73 10.33 28.01
N ARG A 199 -1.83 10.68 28.95
CA ARG A 199 -1.89 11.95 29.69
C ARG A 199 -1.62 13.14 28.76
N TRP A 200 -0.69 12.97 27.83
CA TRP A 200 -0.33 13.97 26.82
C TRP A 200 -0.78 13.49 25.43
N TYR A 201 -2.10 13.53 25.21
CA TYR A 201 -2.71 13.19 23.93
C TYR A 201 -2.74 14.42 23.01
N SER A 202 -2.32 14.27 21.75
CA SER A 202 -2.50 15.29 20.71
C SER A 202 -2.51 14.65 19.33
N MET A 203 -3.62 14.82 18.62
CA MET A 203 -3.77 14.33 17.25
C MET A 203 -3.05 15.23 16.26
N GLU A 204 -3.08 16.53 16.49
CA GLU A 204 -2.43 17.57 15.72
C GLU A 204 -0.92 17.33 15.68
N MET A 205 -0.30 17.11 16.84
CA MET A 205 1.13 16.81 16.93
C MET A 205 1.49 15.59 16.08
N ALA A 206 0.77 14.48 16.24
CA ALA A 206 1.02 13.26 15.47
C ALA A 206 0.81 13.48 13.96
N GLY A 207 -0.21 14.26 13.59
CA GLY A 207 -0.50 14.67 12.23
C GLY A 207 0.65 15.48 11.62
N VAL A 208 1.17 16.47 12.34
CA VAL A 208 2.28 17.32 11.88
C VAL A 208 3.54 16.48 11.68
N VAL A 209 3.88 15.59 12.63
CA VAL A 209 5.07 14.71 12.52
C VAL A 209 4.99 13.84 11.28
N THR A 210 3.86 13.16 11.06
CA THR A 210 3.69 12.26 9.91
C THR A 210 3.64 12.99 8.58
N TYR A 211 2.96 14.14 8.52
CA TYR A 211 2.85 14.93 7.32
C TYR A 211 4.21 15.55 6.93
N THR A 212 4.93 16.09 7.89
CA THR A 212 6.30 16.60 7.68
C THR A 212 7.22 15.48 7.21
N GLY A 213 7.15 14.30 7.82
CA GLY A 213 7.93 13.13 7.39
C GLY A 213 7.60 12.72 5.96
N ALA A 214 6.31 12.65 5.61
CA ALA A 214 5.87 12.34 4.25
C ALA A 214 6.39 13.37 3.23
N LYS A 215 6.42 14.66 3.57
CA LYS A 215 6.96 15.72 2.70
C LYS A 215 8.48 15.56 2.49
N ILE A 216 9.22 15.28 3.56
CA ILE A 216 10.68 15.06 3.49
C ILE A 216 11.00 13.90 2.54
N ILE A 217 10.33 12.75 2.71
CA ILE A 217 10.61 11.56 1.89
C ILE A 217 10.16 11.74 0.44
N GLN A 218 9.06 12.49 0.20
CA GLN A 218 8.62 12.83 -1.15
C GLN A 218 9.62 13.74 -1.87
N ASN A 219 10.15 14.76 -1.19
CA ASN A 219 11.18 15.63 -1.75
C ASN A 219 12.45 14.86 -2.09
N ALA A 220 12.92 13.99 -1.18
CA ALA A 220 14.06 13.12 -1.42
C ALA A 220 13.82 12.18 -2.61
N ARG A 221 12.62 11.62 -2.74
CA ARG A 221 12.23 10.80 -3.91
C ARG A 221 12.31 11.59 -5.21
N LEU A 222 11.76 12.80 -5.25
CA LEU A 222 11.77 13.65 -6.45
C LEU A 222 13.20 13.99 -6.88
N LEU A 223 14.11 14.20 -5.93
CA LEU A 223 15.52 14.39 -6.22
C LEU A 223 16.16 13.13 -6.82
N ILE A 224 15.93 11.98 -6.18
CA ILE A 224 16.44 10.67 -6.63
C ILE A 224 15.91 10.31 -8.03
N GLU A 225 14.65 10.59 -8.34
CA GLU A 225 14.04 10.36 -9.67
C GLU A 225 14.75 11.12 -10.80
N ARG A 226 15.43 12.22 -10.50
CA ARG A 226 16.18 13.00 -11.50
C ARG A 226 17.57 12.43 -11.77
N ILE A 227 18.16 11.72 -10.82
CA ILE A 227 19.55 11.24 -10.89
C ILE A 227 19.67 9.71 -10.99
N GLY A 228 18.60 8.97 -10.71
CA GLY A 228 18.55 7.52 -10.68
C GLY A 228 17.13 6.99 -10.69
N LYS A 229 16.92 5.78 -10.18
CA LYS A 229 15.59 5.16 -10.12
C LYS A 229 15.25 4.76 -8.68
N PRO A 230 14.21 5.35 -8.06
CA PRO A 230 13.67 4.82 -6.82
C PRO A 230 12.95 3.49 -7.11
N LEU A 231 13.16 2.51 -6.25
CA LEU A 231 12.58 1.17 -6.37
C LEU A 231 11.44 0.95 -5.37
N GLU A 232 11.67 1.28 -4.10
CA GLU A 232 10.68 1.15 -3.02
C GLU A 232 10.84 2.33 -2.07
N LEU A 233 9.71 2.88 -1.61
CA LEU A 233 9.67 3.96 -0.64
C LEU A 233 8.87 3.51 0.58
N ASP A 234 9.51 3.48 1.74
CA ASP A 234 8.83 3.31 3.03
C ASP A 234 8.76 4.67 3.76
N THR A 235 8.32 4.62 5.01
CA THR A 235 7.98 5.73 5.88
C THR A 235 9.10 6.75 6.00
N ASP A 236 10.35 6.27 6.11
CA ASP A 236 11.54 7.08 6.37
C ASP A 236 12.77 6.65 5.55
N GLY A 237 12.60 5.80 4.53
CA GLY A 237 13.70 5.27 3.72
C GLY A 237 13.30 5.09 2.26
N ILE A 238 14.29 5.25 1.37
CA ILE A 238 14.15 5.06 -0.07
C ILE A 238 15.19 4.04 -0.51
N TRP A 239 14.72 2.94 -1.08
CA TRP A 239 15.56 2.04 -1.85
C TRP A 239 15.66 2.60 -3.26
N CYS A 240 16.87 2.82 -3.74
CA CYS A 240 17.11 3.34 -5.08
C CYS A 240 18.33 2.71 -5.73
N VAL A 241 18.39 2.80 -7.05
CA VAL A 241 19.58 2.48 -7.83
C VAL A 241 20.09 3.76 -8.48
N LEU A 242 21.37 4.04 -8.27
CA LEU A 242 22.11 5.12 -8.92
C LEU A 242 23.03 4.51 -9.99
N PRO A 243 23.42 5.27 -11.03
CA PRO A 243 24.39 4.82 -12.01
C PRO A 243 25.71 4.39 -11.34
N GLY A 244 26.36 3.35 -11.84
CA GLY A 244 27.64 2.87 -11.28
C GLY A 244 28.78 3.89 -11.38
N SER A 245 28.66 4.88 -12.26
CA SER A 245 29.59 6.01 -12.38
C SER A 245 29.24 7.20 -11.46
N PHE A 246 28.18 7.10 -10.66
CA PHE A 246 27.75 8.18 -9.78
C PHE A 246 28.73 8.34 -8.60
N PRO A 247 29.06 9.58 -8.17
CA PRO A 247 29.97 9.79 -7.06
C PRO A 247 29.43 9.18 -5.76
N GLU A 248 30.23 8.29 -5.14
CA GLU A 248 29.81 7.56 -3.95
C GLU A 248 30.52 8.06 -2.68
N ASN A 249 31.73 7.56 -2.39
CA ASN A 249 32.46 7.87 -1.17
C ASN A 249 33.74 8.66 -1.46
N PHE A 250 33.95 9.73 -0.69
CA PHE A 250 35.16 10.56 -0.75
C PHE A 250 35.86 10.55 0.60
N THR A 251 37.20 10.45 0.61
CA THR A 251 38.00 10.53 1.84
C THR A 251 38.86 11.78 1.82
N PHE A 252 38.60 12.69 2.76
CA PHE A 252 39.40 13.88 2.99
C PHE A 252 40.50 13.59 4.01
N LYS A 253 41.65 14.24 3.85
CA LYS A 253 42.72 14.26 4.85
C LYS A 253 42.63 15.58 5.61
N THR A 254 42.44 15.53 6.92
CA THR A 254 42.47 16.73 7.77
C THR A 254 43.90 17.19 8.03
N ILE A 255 44.07 18.42 8.52
CA ILE A 255 45.37 18.97 8.93
C ILE A 255 46.03 18.07 10.00
N ASP A 256 45.21 17.49 10.89
CA ASP A 256 45.63 16.53 11.92
C ASP A 256 45.91 15.11 11.38
N MET A 257 46.02 14.94 10.05
CA MET A 257 46.24 13.65 9.37
C MET A 257 45.15 12.58 9.62
N LYS A 258 43.99 12.97 10.17
CA LYS A 258 42.83 12.08 10.32
C LYS A 258 42.08 11.98 8.99
N LYS A 259 41.65 10.76 8.66
CA LYS A 259 40.84 10.50 7.46
C LYS A 259 39.36 10.72 7.80
N LEU A 260 38.71 11.61 7.06
CA LEU A 260 37.25 11.81 7.12
C LEU A 260 36.62 11.29 5.84
N THR A 261 35.84 10.21 5.94
CA THR A 261 35.10 9.67 4.79
C THR A 261 33.67 10.19 4.81
N ILE A 262 33.22 10.71 3.67
CA ILE A 262 31.83 11.11 3.44
C ILE A 262 31.21 10.24 2.35
N SER A 263 29.89 10.09 2.39
CA SER A 263 29.11 9.59 1.27
C SER A 263 28.39 10.75 0.61
N TYR A 264 28.69 11.00 -0.66
CA TYR A 264 28.13 12.12 -1.43
C TYR A 264 26.60 12.06 -1.57
N PRO A 265 25.96 10.91 -1.92
CA PRO A 265 24.50 10.81 -1.96
C PRO A 265 23.84 11.18 -0.62
N CYS A 266 24.45 10.77 0.49
CA CYS A 266 23.97 11.07 1.84
C CYS A 266 24.08 12.57 2.16
N VAL A 267 25.25 13.17 1.93
CA VAL A 267 25.48 14.60 2.17
C VAL A 267 24.58 15.46 1.28
N MET A 268 24.40 15.09 0.01
CA MET A 268 23.51 15.79 -0.92
C MET A 268 22.07 15.85 -0.38
N LEU A 269 21.53 14.72 0.10
CA LEU A 269 20.19 14.68 0.69
C LEU A 269 20.12 15.47 2.00
N ASN A 270 21.15 15.39 2.85
CA ASN A 270 21.18 16.12 4.12
C ASN A 270 21.22 17.63 3.93
N VAL A 271 21.94 18.13 2.91
CA VAL A 271 21.93 19.55 2.56
C VAL A 271 20.55 20.00 2.09
N ASP A 272 19.86 19.21 1.26
CA ASP A 272 18.49 19.53 0.84
C ASP A 272 17.50 19.54 2.01
N VAL A 273 17.60 18.55 2.91
CA VAL A 273 16.79 18.49 4.12
C VAL A 273 17.04 19.71 5.00
N ALA A 274 18.29 20.06 5.27
CA ALA A 274 18.64 21.21 6.10
C ALA A 274 18.08 22.51 5.51
N LYS A 275 18.22 22.73 4.20
CA LYS A 275 17.68 23.93 3.53
C LYS A 275 16.17 24.05 3.65
N ASN A 276 15.45 22.93 3.54
CA ASN A 276 13.99 22.92 3.45
C ASN A 276 13.27 22.71 4.80
N ASN A 277 13.98 22.25 5.85
CA ASN A 277 13.36 21.79 7.10
C ASN A 277 14.01 22.34 8.38
N THR A 278 14.98 23.26 8.27
CA THR A 278 15.52 23.96 9.44
C THR A 278 14.45 24.82 10.11
N ASN A 279 14.44 24.80 11.44
CA ASN A 279 13.57 25.65 12.25
C ASN A 279 14.35 26.83 12.81
N ASP A 280 14.25 27.99 12.15
CA ASP A 280 14.88 29.24 12.59
C ASP A 280 14.12 29.96 13.73
N GLN A 281 12.94 29.44 14.10
CA GLN A 281 12.10 30.00 15.15
C GLN A 281 12.31 29.29 16.50
N TYR A 282 13.29 28.39 16.62
CA TYR A 282 13.50 27.61 17.83
C TYR A 282 13.94 28.52 18.99
N GLN A 283 13.19 28.52 20.09
CA GLN A 283 13.46 29.37 21.25
C GLN A 283 13.75 28.54 22.51
N THR A 284 14.79 28.95 23.23
CA THR A 284 15.18 28.38 24.53
C THR A 284 15.22 29.45 25.60
N LEU A 285 14.79 29.08 26.81
CA LEU A 285 14.82 29.96 27.98
C LEU A 285 16.26 30.07 28.47
N VAL A 286 16.82 31.29 28.46
CA VAL A 286 18.19 31.57 28.92
C VAL A 286 18.20 32.09 30.35
N ASP A 287 17.24 32.95 30.69
CA ASP A 287 17.09 33.51 32.03
C ASP A 287 15.70 33.16 32.59
N PRO A 288 15.60 32.22 33.54
CA PRO A 288 14.33 31.83 34.14
C PRO A 288 13.66 32.92 34.97
N ILE A 289 14.44 33.84 35.57
CA ILE A 289 13.93 34.89 36.45
C ILE A 289 13.31 35.99 35.60
N ARG A 290 14.04 36.46 34.58
CA ARG A 290 13.58 37.52 33.67
C ARG A 290 12.70 36.99 32.52
N LYS A 291 12.54 35.67 32.43
CA LYS A 291 11.83 34.95 31.35
C LYS A 291 12.36 35.32 29.96
N THR A 292 13.69 35.44 29.83
CA THR A 292 14.35 35.83 28.57
C THR A 292 14.61 34.60 27.70
N TYR A 293 14.17 34.66 26.44
CA TYR A 293 14.36 33.60 25.46
C TYR A 293 15.36 33.99 24.37
N LYS A 294 16.16 33.03 23.89
CA LYS A 294 17.05 33.21 22.73
C LYS A 294 16.60 32.33 21.57
N SER A 295 16.49 32.93 20.39
CA SER A 295 16.22 32.21 19.15
C SER A 295 17.50 31.65 18.54
N HIS A 296 17.41 30.46 17.96
CA HIS A 296 18.46 29.85 17.15
C HIS A 296 17.83 28.91 16.10
N SER A 297 18.64 28.52 15.11
CA SER A 297 18.26 27.54 14.10
C SER A 297 18.52 26.13 14.62
N GLU A 298 17.53 25.25 14.49
CA GLU A 298 17.63 23.84 14.87
C GLU A 298 17.25 22.96 13.68
N CYS A 299 18.08 21.97 13.38
CA CYS A 299 17.75 20.87 12.47
C CYS A 299 18.54 19.62 12.87
N SER A 300 17.84 18.55 13.24
CA SER A 300 18.45 17.26 13.61
C SER A 300 18.06 16.12 12.68
N ILE A 301 17.47 16.45 11.53
CA ILE A 301 16.96 15.48 10.56
C ILE A 301 18.06 15.17 9.55
N GLU A 302 18.54 13.94 9.58
CA GLU A 302 19.59 13.47 8.69
C GLU A 302 19.23 12.11 8.10
N PHE A 303 19.48 11.94 6.81
CA PHE A 303 19.61 10.66 6.16
C PHE A 303 20.92 9.99 6.58
N GLU A 304 20.87 8.67 6.65
CA GLU A 304 22.04 7.80 6.68
C GLU A 304 21.92 6.90 5.44
N VAL A 305 23.05 6.57 4.83
CA VAL A 305 23.10 5.66 3.69
C VAL A 305 23.69 4.33 4.14
N ASP A 306 23.00 3.26 3.79
CA ASP A 306 23.48 1.88 3.92
C ASP A 306 23.60 1.31 2.50
N GLY A 307 24.72 0.62 2.21
CA GLY A 307 25.07 0.13 0.87
C GLY A 307 26.53 0.42 0.51
N PRO A 308 26.97 0.11 -0.72
CA PRO A 308 26.16 -0.43 -1.83
C PRO A 308 25.85 -1.93 -1.63
N TYR A 309 24.81 -2.41 -2.32
CA TYR A 309 24.34 -3.79 -2.24
C TYR A 309 24.50 -4.51 -3.59
N LYS A 310 24.62 -5.84 -3.55
CA LYS A 310 24.79 -6.67 -4.75
C LYS A 310 23.50 -6.81 -5.54
N ALA A 311 22.40 -7.10 -4.85
CA ALA A 311 21.12 -7.39 -5.49
C ALA A 311 19.95 -6.99 -4.60
N MET A 312 18.85 -6.59 -5.23
CA MET A 312 17.56 -6.34 -4.59
C MET A 312 16.45 -6.97 -5.43
N ILE A 313 15.62 -7.80 -4.80
CA ILE A 313 14.50 -8.50 -5.44
C ILE A 313 13.19 -7.95 -4.88
N ILE A 314 12.32 -7.47 -5.77
CA ILE A 314 11.02 -6.87 -5.42
C ILE A 314 9.91 -7.64 -6.16
N PRO A 315 8.90 -8.16 -5.44
CA PRO A 315 7.80 -8.88 -6.07
C PRO A 315 6.78 -7.92 -6.68
N ALA A 316 6.02 -8.40 -7.66
CA ALA A 316 4.94 -7.67 -8.31
C ALA A 316 3.56 -8.21 -7.90
N SER A 317 2.53 -7.37 -7.99
CA SER A 317 1.14 -7.78 -7.72
C SER A 317 0.58 -8.61 -8.87
N LYS A 318 -0.39 -9.47 -8.54
CA LYS A 318 -1.21 -10.15 -9.55
C LYS A 318 -2.24 -9.24 -10.20
N GLU A 319 -2.58 -8.13 -9.57
CA GLU A 319 -3.56 -7.15 -10.05
C GLU A 319 -2.85 -6.00 -10.78
N GLU A 320 -3.38 -5.61 -11.93
CA GLU A 320 -2.81 -4.54 -12.75
C GLU A 320 -2.82 -3.20 -12.00
N GLY A 321 -1.70 -2.48 -12.05
CA GLY A 321 -1.57 -1.14 -11.43
C GLY A 321 -1.46 -1.15 -9.90
N ILE A 322 -1.51 -2.31 -9.25
CA ILE A 322 -1.32 -2.43 -7.80
C ILE A 322 0.14 -2.81 -7.52
N LEU A 323 0.80 -2.05 -6.65
CA LEU A 323 2.15 -2.35 -6.19
C LEU A 323 2.11 -3.08 -4.84
N ILE A 324 2.98 -4.07 -4.66
CA ILE A 324 3.15 -4.75 -3.38
C ILE A 324 4.16 -3.96 -2.55
N LYS A 325 3.66 -3.28 -1.52
CA LYS A 325 4.51 -2.52 -0.60
C LYS A 325 5.15 -3.42 0.46
N LYS A 326 6.30 -3.02 0.99
CA LYS A 326 7.00 -3.63 2.14
C LYS A 326 7.38 -5.09 1.93
N ARG A 327 7.66 -5.51 0.69
CA ARG A 327 8.19 -6.83 0.38
C ARG A 327 9.42 -6.72 -0.50
N TYR A 328 10.58 -7.13 0.00
CA TYR A 328 11.83 -7.10 -0.73
C TYR A 328 12.88 -7.97 -0.04
N ALA A 329 13.85 -8.46 -0.83
CA ALA A 329 15.04 -9.17 -0.38
C ALA A 329 16.27 -8.43 -0.89
N VAL A 330 17.24 -8.17 -0.02
CA VAL A 330 18.47 -7.41 -0.33
C VAL A 330 19.68 -8.24 0.06
N PHE A 331 20.68 -8.28 -0.80
CA PHE A 331 21.90 -9.07 -0.62
C PHE A 331 23.15 -8.20 -0.62
N ASN A 332 24.08 -8.53 0.28
CA ASN A 332 25.41 -7.94 0.33
C ASN A 332 26.31 -8.50 -0.80
N HIS A 333 27.45 -7.84 -1.02
CA HIS A 333 28.45 -8.27 -2.01
C HIS A 333 29.07 -9.64 -1.73
N ASP A 334 29.14 -10.05 -0.46
CA ASP A 334 29.58 -11.38 -0.03
C ASP A 334 28.52 -12.48 -0.30
N GLY A 335 27.34 -12.13 -0.81
CA GLY A 335 26.23 -13.04 -1.06
C GLY A 335 25.33 -13.29 0.16
N THR A 336 25.65 -12.71 1.32
CA THR A 336 24.81 -12.85 2.51
C THR A 336 23.54 -12.01 2.38
N LEU A 337 22.45 -12.52 2.97
CA LEU A 337 21.17 -11.83 3.00
C LEU A 337 21.24 -10.66 3.99
N ALA A 338 21.25 -9.44 3.47
CA ALA A 338 21.33 -8.20 4.25
C ALA A 338 19.99 -7.89 4.92
N GLU A 339 18.90 -7.92 4.14
CA GLU A 339 17.57 -7.61 4.64
C GLU A 339 16.48 -8.37 3.89
N LEU A 340 15.50 -8.88 4.64
CA LEU A 340 14.34 -9.59 4.08
C LEU A 340 13.07 -9.12 4.79
N LYS A 341 12.15 -8.52 4.02
CA LYS A 341 10.92 -7.91 4.56
C LYS A 341 9.68 -8.46 3.92
N GLY A 342 8.64 -8.62 4.75
CA GLY A 342 7.25 -8.85 4.34
C GLY A 342 6.91 -10.21 3.70
N PHE A 343 7.92 -10.97 3.26
CA PHE A 343 7.78 -12.33 2.75
C PHE A 343 7.35 -13.34 3.82
N GLU A 344 6.69 -14.40 3.36
CA GLU A 344 6.06 -15.45 4.15
C GLU A 344 7.08 -16.19 5.03
N ILE A 345 8.33 -16.36 4.57
CA ILE A 345 9.44 -16.95 5.34
C ILE A 345 9.71 -16.28 6.70
N LYS A 346 9.55 -14.95 6.83
CA LYS A 346 9.76 -14.21 8.10
C LYS A 346 8.52 -14.19 8.99
N ARG A 347 7.37 -14.65 8.51
CA ARG A 347 6.11 -14.65 9.28
C ARG A 347 6.05 -15.87 10.20
N ARG A 348 5.47 -15.72 11.39
CA ARG A 348 5.31 -16.82 12.36
C ARG A 348 4.36 -17.92 11.82
N GLY A 349 3.25 -17.52 11.22
CA GLY A 349 2.28 -18.41 10.53
C GLY A 349 2.59 -18.59 9.04
N GLU A 350 1.59 -18.94 8.22
CA GLU A 350 1.64 -19.23 6.77
C GLU A 350 1.99 -20.69 6.42
N LEU A 351 1.79 -21.03 5.15
CA LEU A 351 2.05 -22.33 4.54
C LEU A 351 3.57 -22.63 4.49
N LYS A 352 4.00 -23.73 5.12
CA LYS A 352 5.42 -24.12 5.22
C LYS A 352 6.07 -24.32 3.84
N LEU A 353 5.36 -24.94 2.89
CA LEU A 353 5.80 -25.12 1.51
C LEU A 353 6.32 -23.81 0.89
N ILE A 354 5.57 -22.71 1.04
CA ILE A 354 5.94 -21.41 0.49
C ILE A 354 7.16 -20.82 1.19
N LYS A 355 7.32 -21.07 2.50
CA LYS A 355 8.49 -20.61 3.25
C LYS A 355 9.76 -21.31 2.78
N LEU A 356 9.70 -22.63 2.59
CA LEU A 356 10.82 -23.44 2.11
C LEU A 356 11.16 -23.08 0.67
N PHE A 357 10.14 -22.98 -0.19
CA PHE A 357 10.30 -22.47 -1.56
C PHE A 357 11.01 -21.12 -1.57
N GLN A 358 10.55 -20.14 -0.78
CA GLN A 358 11.20 -18.82 -0.70
C GLN A 358 12.63 -18.87 -0.17
N ALA A 359 12.90 -19.70 0.84
CA ALA A 359 14.23 -19.84 1.42
C ALA A 359 15.26 -20.30 0.38
N GLU A 360 14.89 -21.27 -0.45
CA GLU A 360 15.76 -21.74 -1.52
C GLU A 360 15.80 -20.77 -2.71
N LEU A 361 14.65 -20.18 -3.05
CA LEU A 361 14.51 -19.31 -4.22
C LEU A 361 15.42 -18.08 -4.15
N PHE A 362 15.49 -17.42 -2.97
CA PHE A 362 16.19 -16.14 -2.84
C PHE A 362 17.69 -16.26 -3.07
N ASP A 363 18.31 -17.35 -2.63
CA ASP A 363 19.73 -17.63 -2.89
C ASP A 363 20.00 -17.77 -4.40
N LYS A 364 19.07 -18.39 -5.14
CA LYS A 364 19.24 -18.62 -6.59
C LYS A 364 19.20 -17.37 -7.45
N PHE A 365 18.67 -16.25 -6.95
CA PHE A 365 18.74 -14.97 -7.67
C PHE A 365 20.17 -14.41 -7.78
N LEU A 366 21.14 -14.97 -7.05
CA LEU A 366 22.54 -14.56 -7.13
C LEU A 366 23.35 -15.29 -8.21
N HIS A 367 22.76 -16.27 -8.89
CA HIS A 367 23.39 -17.01 -9.98
C HIS A 367 23.04 -16.42 -11.36
N GLY A 368 23.86 -16.75 -12.36
CA GLY A 368 23.75 -16.23 -13.72
C GLY A 368 24.63 -15.00 -13.97
N SER A 369 25.09 -14.86 -15.20
CA SER A 369 25.84 -13.69 -15.66
C SER A 369 24.94 -12.66 -16.36
N THR A 370 23.79 -13.12 -16.88
CA THR A 370 22.75 -12.31 -17.52
C THR A 370 21.44 -12.39 -16.74
N LEU A 371 20.50 -11.47 -17.03
CA LEU A 371 19.19 -11.46 -16.36
C LEU A 371 18.38 -12.72 -16.74
N GLU A 372 18.52 -13.18 -17.98
CA GLU A 372 17.89 -14.39 -18.51
C GLU A 372 18.42 -15.65 -17.83
N GLU A 373 19.74 -15.76 -17.64
CA GLU A 373 20.36 -16.87 -16.90
C GLU A 373 19.93 -16.89 -15.43
N CYS A 374 19.84 -15.71 -14.80
CA CYS A 374 19.33 -15.57 -13.43
C CYS A 374 17.90 -16.10 -13.32
N TYR A 375 16.99 -15.64 -14.18
CA TYR A 375 15.61 -16.13 -14.18
C TYR A 375 15.50 -17.62 -14.52
N SER A 376 16.40 -18.15 -15.34
CA SER A 376 16.45 -19.59 -15.68
C SER A 376 16.85 -20.44 -14.47
N ALA A 377 17.84 -20.01 -13.70
CA ALA A 377 18.25 -20.69 -12.46
C ALA A 377 17.12 -20.70 -11.41
N VAL A 378 16.42 -19.57 -11.28
CA VAL A 378 15.26 -19.40 -10.39
C VAL A 378 14.07 -20.25 -10.86
N ALA A 379 13.86 -20.36 -12.18
CA ALA A 379 12.82 -21.19 -12.77
C ALA A 379 13.04 -22.69 -12.59
N ALA A 380 14.30 -23.16 -12.59
CA ALA A 380 14.61 -24.55 -12.29
C ALA A 380 14.11 -24.96 -10.89
N VAL A 381 14.32 -24.10 -9.88
CA VAL A 381 13.77 -24.31 -8.53
C VAL A 381 12.25 -24.31 -8.54
N ALA A 382 11.63 -23.34 -9.22
CA ALA A 382 10.17 -23.28 -9.32
C ALA A 382 9.56 -24.54 -9.95
N ASN A 383 10.16 -25.07 -11.02
CA ASN A 383 9.71 -26.31 -11.66
C ASN A 383 9.85 -27.52 -10.73
N ARG A 384 10.96 -27.64 -10.00
CA ARG A 384 11.18 -28.72 -9.02
C ARG A 384 10.09 -28.74 -7.93
N TRP A 385 9.71 -27.58 -7.41
CA TRP A 385 8.61 -27.48 -6.44
C TRP A 385 7.23 -27.73 -7.06
N LEU A 386 7.03 -27.43 -8.34
CA LEU A 386 5.81 -27.80 -9.06
C LEU A 386 5.73 -29.32 -9.29
N ASP A 387 6.84 -29.98 -9.58
CA ASP A 387 6.91 -31.43 -9.78
C ASP A 387 6.53 -32.18 -8.50
N LEU A 388 6.97 -31.69 -7.33
CA LEU A 388 6.57 -32.22 -6.03
C LEU A 388 5.04 -32.23 -5.86
N LEU A 389 4.36 -31.13 -6.24
CA LEU A 389 2.90 -31.03 -6.13
C LEU A 389 2.17 -31.84 -7.22
N ASP A 390 2.72 -31.89 -8.43
CA ASP A 390 2.13 -32.64 -9.55
C ASP A 390 2.23 -34.16 -9.34
N ASN A 391 3.33 -34.62 -8.75
CA ASN A 391 3.52 -36.01 -8.32
C ASN A 391 2.86 -36.33 -6.97
N GLN A 392 2.10 -35.39 -6.39
CA GLN A 392 1.40 -35.55 -5.11
C GLN A 392 2.30 -36.04 -3.96
N GLY A 393 3.58 -35.62 -3.97
CA GLY A 393 4.56 -36.02 -2.95
C GLY A 393 4.77 -37.53 -2.82
N LYS A 394 4.70 -38.29 -3.93
CA LYS A 394 4.88 -39.75 -3.93
C LYS A 394 6.23 -40.19 -3.35
N ASP A 395 7.28 -39.42 -3.60
CA ASP A 395 8.66 -39.74 -3.20
C ASP A 395 9.02 -39.19 -1.79
N ILE A 396 8.05 -38.64 -1.07
CA ILE A 396 8.24 -38.01 0.25
C ILE A 396 7.45 -38.80 1.30
N ALA A 397 8.03 -39.00 2.48
CA ALA A 397 7.37 -39.66 3.60
C ALA A 397 6.17 -38.84 4.11
N ASP A 398 5.13 -39.50 4.63
CA ASP A 398 3.87 -38.86 5.02
C ASP A 398 4.06 -37.80 6.13
N SER A 399 4.98 -38.02 7.05
CA SER A 399 5.33 -37.07 8.12
C SER A 399 5.94 -35.78 7.59
N GLU A 400 6.89 -35.89 6.64
CA GLU A 400 7.54 -34.75 5.99
C GLU A 400 6.57 -34.02 5.07
N LEU A 401 5.73 -34.77 4.34
CA LEU A 401 4.69 -34.20 3.48
C LEU A 401 3.71 -33.35 4.29
N LEU A 402 3.24 -33.86 5.45
CA LEU A 402 2.37 -33.12 6.36
C LEU A 402 3.03 -31.83 6.85
N GLU A 403 4.34 -31.85 7.16
CA GLU A 403 5.05 -30.64 7.53
C GLU A 403 5.03 -29.61 6.38
N TYR A 404 5.32 -30.02 5.15
CA TYR A 404 5.38 -29.13 3.99
C TYR A 404 4.04 -28.49 3.67
N ILE A 405 2.96 -29.26 3.66
CA ILE A 405 1.62 -28.77 3.31
C ILE A 405 0.89 -28.12 4.49
N SER A 406 1.42 -28.22 5.70
CA SER A 406 0.82 -27.61 6.88
C SER A 406 0.84 -26.08 6.78
N GLU A 407 -0.29 -25.48 7.12
CA GLU A 407 -0.42 -24.05 7.35
C GLU A 407 -0.60 -23.80 8.84
N SER A 408 0.10 -22.80 9.36
CA SER A 408 -0.01 -22.41 10.77
C SER A 408 -0.58 -21.01 10.89
N SER A 409 -1.57 -20.85 11.77
CA SER A 409 -2.19 -19.56 12.09
C SER A 409 -2.40 -19.45 13.60
N THR A 410 -2.07 -18.30 14.18
CA THR A 410 -2.23 -18.05 15.62
C THR A 410 -3.47 -17.20 15.85
N MET A 411 -4.39 -17.68 16.67
CA MET A 411 -5.60 -16.94 17.03
C MET A 411 -5.27 -15.86 18.06
N SER A 412 -5.59 -14.60 17.76
CA SER A 412 -5.35 -13.47 18.67
C SER A 412 -6.34 -13.36 19.84
N LYS A 413 -7.47 -14.07 19.75
CA LYS A 413 -8.56 -14.07 20.72
C LYS A 413 -9.00 -15.51 20.98
N SER A 414 -9.78 -15.74 22.03
CA SER A 414 -10.36 -17.05 22.32
C SER A 414 -11.45 -17.41 21.30
N LEU A 415 -11.76 -18.71 21.17
CA LEU A 415 -12.75 -19.19 20.21
C LEU A 415 -14.14 -18.55 20.43
N ALA A 416 -14.55 -18.34 21.68
CA ALA A 416 -15.81 -17.72 22.04
C ALA A 416 -15.92 -16.26 21.54
N GLU A 417 -14.82 -15.49 21.57
CA GLU A 417 -14.80 -14.10 21.10
C GLU A 417 -14.91 -13.98 19.57
N TYR A 418 -14.61 -15.05 18.82
CA TYR A 418 -14.75 -15.07 17.36
C TYR A 418 -16.19 -15.32 16.89
N GLY A 419 -17.04 -15.95 17.72
CA GLY A 419 -18.45 -16.24 17.40
C GLY A 419 -18.62 -16.97 16.07
N ASP A 420 -19.42 -16.36 15.17
CA ASP A 420 -19.77 -16.94 13.85
C ASP A 420 -18.78 -16.59 12.73
N GLN A 421 -17.63 -16.00 13.04
CA GLN A 421 -16.64 -15.68 12.01
C GLN A 421 -16.09 -16.95 11.37
N LYS A 422 -16.21 -17.06 10.05
CA LYS A 422 -15.69 -18.18 9.28
C LYS A 422 -14.24 -17.92 8.86
N SER A 423 -13.32 -18.74 9.34
CA SER A 423 -11.92 -18.76 8.89
C SER A 423 -11.33 -20.15 9.09
N CYS A 424 -10.26 -20.49 8.38
CA CYS A 424 -9.58 -21.78 8.54
C CYS A 424 -9.17 -22.00 10.00
N ALA A 425 -8.57 -20.99 10.64
CA ALA A 425 -8.16 -21.08 12.06
C ALA A 425 -9.35 -21.32 13.00
N VAL A 426 -10.49 -20.66 12.80
CA VAL A 426 -11.68 -20.87 13.63
C VAL A 426 -12.24 -22.28 13.44
N THR A 427 -12.31 -22.78 12.21
CA THR A 427 -12.76 -24.15 11.93
C THR A 427 -11.80 -25.17 12.54
N THR A 428 -10.48 -24.97 12.41
CA THR A 428 -9.48 -25.82 13.04
C THR A 428 -9.62 -25.82 14.56
N ALA A 429 -9.83 -24.66 15.19
CA ALA A 429 -10.05 -24.58 16.63
C ALA A 429 -11.34 -25.31 17.06
N LYS A 430 -12.45 -25.14 16.34
CA LYS A 430 -13.69 -25.90 16.60
C LYS A 430 -13.46 -27.42 16.49
N ARG A 431 -12.74 -27.86 15.46
CA ARG A 431 -12.40 -29.28 15.25
C ARG A 431 -11.44 -29.80 16.32
N LEU A 432 -10.49 -28.98 16.80
CA LEU A 432 -9.62 -29.33 17.92
C LEU A 432 -10.40 -29.43 19.24
N ALA A 433 -11.41 -28.58 19.47
CA ALA A 433 -12.29 -28.68 20.63
C ALA A 433 -13.14 -29.95 20.59
N ASP A 434 -13.70 -30.29 19.42
CA ASP A 434 -14.47 -31.53 19.22
C ASP A 434 -13.63 -32.81 19.41
N PHE A 435 -12.33 -32.73 19.15
CA PHE A 435 -11.40 -33.86 19.15
C PHE A 435 -10.64 -34.01 20.49
N LEU A 436 -10.05 -32.94 21.02
CA LEU A 436 -9.23 -32.92 22.23
C LEU A 436 -9.96 -32.36 23.46
N GLY A 437 -11.19 -31.88 23.31
CA GLY A 437 -12.00 -31.26 24.35
C GLY A 437 -11.87 -29.74 24.43
N ASP A 438 -12.85 -29.11 25.07
CA ASP A 438 -12.98 -27.64 25.15
C ASP A 438 -11.88 -26.95 25.95
N THR A 439 -11.09 -27.69 26.75
CA THR A 439 -9.99 -27.13 27.56
C THR A 439 -8.90 -26.49 26.69
N MET A 440 -8.64 -27.04 25.50
CA MET A 440 -7.58 -26.58 24.60
C MET A 440 -7.88 -25.22 23.91
N VAL A 441 -9.14 -24.81 23.86
CA VAL A 441 -9.59 -23.62 23.10
C VAL A 441 -10.03 -22.44 23.96
N LYS A 442 -9.94 -22.57 25.29
CA LYS A 442 -10.31 -21.52 26.25
C LYS A 442 -9.34 -20.34 26.21
N ASP A 443 -8.06 -20.63 26.06
CA ASP A 443 -7.02 -19.61 26.13
C ASP A 443 -6.81 -18.87 24.81
N LYS A 444 -6.33 -17.62 24.92
CA LYS A 444 -5.94 -16.79 23.78
C LYS A 444 -4.58 -17.26 23.26
N GLY A 445 -4.35 -17.15 21.95
CA GLY A 445 -3.05 -17.49 21.36
C GLY A 445 -2.94 -18.92 20.82
N LEU A 446 -4.05 -19.66 20.70
CA LEU A 446 -4.05 -21.01 20.15
C LEU A 446 -3.38 -21.05 18.76
N ARG A 447 -2.38 -21.93 18.61
CA ARG A 447 -1.72 -22.20 17.33
C ARG A 447 -2.49 -23.27 16.58
N CYS A 448 -3.27 -22.84 15.59
CA CYS A 448 -4.01 -23.72 14.70
C CYS A 448 -3.08 -24.17 13.57
N GLN A 449 -2.67 -25.43 13.57
CA GLN A 449 -1.99 -26.08 12.46
C GLN A 449 -2.98 -26.96 11.70
N TYR A 450 -3.12 -26.72 10.40
CA TYR A 450 -4.10 -27.41 9.58
C TYR A 450 -3.61 -27.69 8.16
N ILE A 451 -4.29 -28.64 7.51
CA ILE A 451 -4.24 -28.86 6.07
C ILE A 451 -5.62 -28.55 5.46
N VAL A 452 -5.67 -28.31 4.15
CA VAL A 452 -6.94 -28.11 3.44
C VAL A 452 -7.32 -29.41 2.73
N ALA A 453 -8.48 -29.96 3.10
CA ALA A 453 -9.02 -31.17 2.50
C ALA A 453 -9.75 -30.87 1.18
N CYS A 454 -9.73 -31.81 0.22
CA CYS A 454 -10.42 -31.70 -1.07
C CYS A 454 -11.95 -31.76 -0.89
N GLU A 455 -12.42 -32.67 -0.04
CA GLU A 455 -13.84 -32.86 0.25
C GLU A 455 -14.27 -32.11 1.52
N PRO A 456 -15.54 -31.65 1.60
CA PRO A 456 -16.58 -31.72 0.58
C PRO A 456 -16.40 -30.68 -0.54
N LYS A 457 -16.43 -31.13 -1.80
CA LYS A 457 -16.35 -30.25 -2.98
C LYS A 457 -17.43 -29.18 -2.99
N GLY A 458 -17.09 -28.00 -3.52
CA GLY A 458 -17.98 -26.84 -3.57
C GLY A 458 -18.10 -26.05 -2.26
N THR A 459 -17.56 -26.55 -1.15
CA THR A 459 -17.53 -25.78 0.10
C THR A 459 -16.35 -24.81 0.17
N PRO A 460 -16.50 -23.66 0.86
CA PRO A 460 -15.42 -22.69 1.03
C PRO A 460 -14.20 -23.31 1.72
N VAL A 461 -13.00 -22.84 1.36
CA VAL A 461 -11.71 -23.29 1.93
C VAL A 461 -11.72 -23.24 3.47
N SER A 462 -12.40 -22.25 4.05
CA SER A 462 -12.49 -22.10 5.51
C SER A 462 -13.16 -23.28 6.21
N GLU A 463 -14.07 -23.99 5.55
CA GLU A 463 -14.81 -25.12 6.13
C GLU A 463 -14.09 -26.46 5.92
N ARG A 464 -13.08 -26.50 5.02
CA ARG A 464 -12.30 -27.69 4.67
C ARG A 464 -10.98 -27.83 5.45
N ALA A 465 -10.75 -26.99 6.45
CA ALA A 465 -9.50 -27.00 7.24
C ALA A 465 -9.48 -28.15 8.25
N VAL A 466 -8.58 -29.12 8.08
CA VAL A 466 -8.40 -30.30 8.96
C VAL A 466 -7.19 -30.09 9.87
N PRO A 467 -7.31 -30.22 11.21
CA PRO A 467 -6.17 -30.10 12.11
C PRO A 467 -5.11 -31.17 11.84
N VAL A 468 -3.81 -30.79 11.81
CA VAL A 468 -2.71 -31.76 11.59
C VAL A 468 -2.61 -32.79 12.72
N ALA A 469 -3.03 -32.43 13.93
CA ALA A 469 -2.98 -33.30 15.11
C ALA A 469 -3.75 -34.63 14.94
N ILE A 470 -4.74 -34.69 14.05
CA ILE A 470 -5.52 -35.92 13.80
C ILE A 470 -4.68 -37.02 13.13
N PHE A 471 -3.60 -36.67 12.42
CA PHE A 471 -2.76 -37.65 11.73
C PHE A 471 -1.72 -38.30 12.65
N GLY A 472 -1.60 -37.84 13.90
CA GLY A 472 -0.71 -38.41 14.91
C GLY A 472 -1.42 -39.30 15.93
N THR A 473 -2.71 -39.59 15.74
CA THR A 473 -3.55 -40.36 16.68
C THR A 473 -3.83 -41.76 16.19
N ASP A 474 -4.47 -42.59 17.02
CA ASP A 474 -4.88 -43.94 16.65
C ASP A 474 -5.72 -43.95 15.35
N PRO A 475 -5.49 -44.91 14.43
CA PRO A 475 -6.16 -44.92 13.13
C PRO A 475 -7.69 -44.94 13.19
N GLU A 476 -8.29 -45.57 14.21
CA GLU A 476 -9.74 -45.63 14.39
C GLU A 476 -10.34 -44.26 14.70
N ILE A 477 -9.71 -43.52 15.62
CA ILE A 477 -10.11 -42.16 16.01
C ILE A 477 -9.91 -41.22 14.80
N MET A 478 -8.76 -41.35 14.13
CA MET A 478 -8.45 -40.57 12.93
C MET A 478 -9.54 -40.77 11.86
N ASN A 479 -9.87 -42.01 11.51
CA ASN A 479 -10.87 -42.32 10.48
C ASN A 479 -12.27 -41.83 10.89
N PHE A 480 -12.67 -41.96 12.15
CA PHE A 480 -13.95 -41.46 12.64
C PHE A 480 -14.12 -39.96 12.41
N TYR A 481 -13.15 -39.14 12.84
CA TYR A 481 -13.21 -37.69 12.67
C TYR A 481 -13.03 -37.25 11.21
N LEU A 482 -12.19 -37.93 10.44
CA LEU A 482 -12.01 -37.64 9.01
C LEU A 482 -13.29 -37.90 8.22
N ARG A 483 -14.01 -39.01 8.48
CA ARG A 483 -15.32 -39.29 7.88
C ARG A 483 -16.35 -38.20 8.25
N LYS A 484 -16.36 -37.78 9.52
CA LYS A 484 -17.23 -36.68 10.01
C LYS A 484 -16.94 -35.34 9.32
N TRP A 485 -15.67 -34.98 9.17
CA TRP A 485 -15.25 -33.67 8.68
C TRP A 485 -15.20 -33.56 7.15
N CYS A 486 -14.76 -34.61 6.46
CA CYS A 486 -14.66 -34.66 5.00
C CYS A 486 -15.93 -35.21 4.34
N LYS A 487 -16.90 -35.70 5.13
CA LYS A 487 -18.16 -36.30 4.67
C LYS A 487 -17.93 -37.47 3.69
N THR A 488 -16.91 -38.27 3.94
CA THR A 488 -16.49 -39.40 3.10
C THR A 488 -16.88 -40.72 3.77
N SER A 489 -17.25 -41.73 2.97
CA SER A 489 -17.68 -43.05 3.44
C SER A 489 -16.56 -44.10 3.52
N SER A 490 -15.45 -43.91 2.80
CA SER A 490 -14.30 -44.81 2.77
C SER A 490 -13.14 -44.31 3.62
N ASP A 491 -12.22 -45.22 3.98
CA ASP A 491 -10.94 -44.87 4.57
C ASP A 491 -10.00 -44.39 3.47
N VAL A 492 -9.46 -43.19 3.66
CA VAL A 492 -8.74 -42.46 2.62
C VAL A 492 -7.36 -42.09 3.14
N GLY A 493 -6.32 -42.47 2.40
CA GLY A 493 -4.94 -42.08 2.72
C GLY A 493 -4.75 -40.55 2.67
N ILE A 494 -3.75 -40.05 3.39
CA ILE A 494 -3.48 -38.61 3.56
C ILE A 494 -3.44 -37.87 2.20
N ARG A 495 -2.77 -38.44 1.19
CA ARG A 495 -2.63 -37.85 -0.16
C ARG A 495 -3.97 -37.65 -0.88
N LEU A 496 -4.96 -38.48 -0.63
CA LEU A 496 -6.28 -38.35 -1.25
C LEU A 496 -7.17 -37.34 -0.51
N ILE A 497 -6.90 -37.08 0.77
CA ILE A 497 -7.59 -36.04 1.56
C ILE A 497 -7.14 -34.66 1.10
N ILE A 498 -5.85 -34.47 0.82
CA ILE A 498 -5.25 -33.17 0.50
C ILE A 498 -5.84 -32.57 -0.78
N ASP A 499 -6.23 -31.29 -0.73
CA ASP A 499 -6.58 -30.52 -1.93
C ASP A 499 -5.31 -30.03 -2.66
N TRP A 500 -4.72 -30.88 -3.49
CA TRP A 500 -3.54 -30.54 -4.28
C TRP A 500 -3.76 -29.32 -5.19
N SER A 501 -4.99 -29.11 -5.68
CA SER A 501 -5.31 -27.97 -6.54
C SER A 501 -5.19 -26.64 -5.80
N TYR A 502 -5.62 -26.60 -4.54
CA TYR A 502 -5.47 -25.45 -3.65
C TYR A 502 -3.99 -25.11 -3.43
N TYR A 503 -3.17 -26.11 -3.07
CA TYR A 503 -1.74 -25.90 -2.82
C TYR A 503 -0.98 -25.50 -4.09
N LYS A 504 -1.33 -26.09 -5.24
CA LYS A 504 -0.78 -25.71 -6.55
C LYS A 504 -1.13 -24.26 -6.91
N GLN A 505 -2.37 -23.83 -6.69
CA GLN A 505 -2.78 -22.43 -6.93
C GLN A 505 -2.05 -21.44 -6.01
N ARG A 506 -1.81 -21.82 -4.75
CA ARG A 506 -1.01 -21.03 -3.79
C ARG A 506 0.43 -20.87 -4.26
N LEU A 507 1.07 -21.97 -4.69
CA LEU A 507 2.43 -21.94 -5.23
C LEU A 507 2.51 -21.15 -6.55
N HIS A 508 1.56 -21.36 -7.48
CA HIS A 508 1.44 -20.57 -8.71
C HIS A 508 1.37 -19.07 -8.40
N SER A 509 0.59 -18.69 -7.39
CA SER A 509 0.47 -17.29 -6.99
C SER A 509 1.77 -16.74 -6.41
N ALA A 510 2.58 -17.54 -5.71
CA ALA A 510 3.90 -17.13 -5.24
C ALA A 510 4.90 -16.98 -6.41
N ILE A 511 4.93 -17.95 -7.32
CA ILE A 511 5.74 -17.94 -8.55
C ILE A 511 5.39 -16.72 -9.42
N GLN A 512 4.10 -16.43 -9.61
CA GLN A 512 3.66 -15.25 -10.36
C GLN A 512 4.19 -13.94 -9.76
N LYS A 513 4.03 -13.77 -8.44
CA LYS A 513 4.44 -12.54 -7.76
C LYS A 513 5.95 -12.32 -7.75
N VAL A 514 6.75 -13.37 -7.59
CA VAL A 514 8.20 -13.26 -7.37
C VAL A 514 9.01 -13.46 -8.65
N ILE A 515 8.53 -14.26 -9.60
CA ILE A 515 9.30 -14.68 -10.77
C ILE A 515 8.67 -14.15 -12.05
N THR A 516 7.47 -14.65 -12.41
CA THR A 516 6.99 -14.49 -13.80
C THR A 516 6.50 -13.08 -14.12
N ILE A 517 5.79 -12.41 -13.20
CA ILE A 517 5.35 -11.02 -13.42
C ILE A 517 6.55 -10.05 -13.43
N PRO A 518 7.51 -10.10 -12.46
CA PRO A 518 8.72 -9.31 -12.54
C PRO A 518 9.55 -9.55 -13.81
N ALA A 519 9.74 -10.82 -14.23
CA ALA A 519 10.45 -11.17 -15.46
C ALA A 519 9.85 -10.48 -16.68
N ALA A 520 8.53 -10.59 -16.87
CA ALA A 520 7.83 -9.95 -17.98
C ALA A 520 7.94 -8.42 -17.93
N MET A 521 7.86 -7.81 -16.74
CA MET A 521 8.04 -6.36 -16.58
C MET A 521 9.46 -5.89 -16.91
N GLN A 522 10.46 -6.75 -16.72
CA GLN A 522 11.86 -6.52 -17.08
C GLN A 522 12.21 -6.97 -18.51
N LYS A 523 11.20 -7.33 -19.32
CA LYS A 523 11.34 -7.79 -20.72
C LYS A 523 12.04 -9.15 -20.89
N VAL A 524 11.93 -10.01 -19.89
CA VAL A 524 12.36 -11.41 -19.99
C VAL A 524 11.14 -12.29 -20.30
N ALA A 525 11.27 -13.21 -21.24
CA ALA A 525 10.23 -14.18 -21.58
C ALA A 525 9.83 -15.01 -20.35
N ASN A 526 8.62 -15.57 -20.33
CA ASN A 526 8.13 -16.31 -19.16
C ASN A 526 9.06 -17.50 -18.82
N PRO A 527 9.82 -17.43 -17.71
CA PRO A 527 10.83 -18.45 -17.42
C PRO A 527 10.21 -19.74 -16.86
N VAL A 528 8.93 -19.69 -16.44
CA VAL A 528 8.16 -20.86 -15.98
C VAL A 528 6.88 -21.00 -16.81
N PRO A 529 6.93 -21.59 -18.01
CA PRO A 529 5.77 -21.67 -18.92
C PRO A 529 4.56 -22.42 -18.35
N ARG A 530 4.78 -23.36 -17.43
CA ARG A 530 3.72 -24.09 -16.69
C ARG A 530 2.80 -23.15 -15.92
N VAL A 531 3.31 -22.00 -15.50
CA VAL A 531 2.55 -20.97 -14.77
C VAL A 531 2.24 -19.82 -15.72
N ARG A 532 1.02 -19.80 -16.25
CA ARG A 532 0.55 -18.73 -17.13
C ARG A 532 0.51 -17.38 -16.40
N HIS A 533 0.87 -16.30 -17.09
CA HIS A 533 0.64 -14.95 -16.58
C HIS A 533 -0.87 -14.67 -16.39
N PRO A 534 -1.23 -13.68 -15.55
CA PRO A 534 -2.57 -13.11 -15.55
C PRO A 534 -2.94 -12.52 -16.93
N ASP A 535 -4.24 -12.52 -17.26
CA ASP A 535 -4.73 -12.10 -18.59
C ASP A 535 -4.32 -10.68 -18.98
N TRP A 536 -4.33 -9.74 -18.02
CA TRP A 536 -3.92 -8.35 -18.25
C TRP A 536 -2.44 -8.26 -18.66
N LEU A 537 -1.58 -9.09 -18.07
CA LEU A 537 -0.15 -9.07 -18.35
C LEU A 537 0.13 -9.71 -19.71
N HIS A 538 -0.52 -10.84 -20.03
CA HIS A 538 -0.47 -11.42 -21.37
C HIS A 538 -0.90 -10.43 -22.45
N LYS A 539 -2.00 -9.69 -22.20
CA LYS A 539 -2.45 -8.64 -23.12
C LYS A 539 -1.37 -7.57 -23.31
N LYS A 540 -0.77 -7.09 -22.21
CA LYS A 540 0.26 -6.04 -22.23
C LYS A 540 1.58 -6.47 -22.88
N VAL A 541 1.98 -7.74 -22.71
CA VAL A 541 3.16 -8.31 -23.38
C VAL A 541 2.88 -8.38 -24.89
N ARG A 542 1.72 -8.93 -25.29
CA ARG A 542 1.32 -8.96 -26.71
C ARG A 542 1.24 -7.58 -27.33
N GLU A 543 0.63 -6.59 -26.66
CA GLU A 543 0.55 -5.20 -27.16
C GLU A 543 1.93 -4.57 -27.38
N LYS A 544 2.95 -4.97 -26.61
CA LYS A 544 4.33 -4.48 -26.76
C LYS A 544 5.12 -5.20 -27.84
N ASP A 545 4.87 -6.49 -28.00
CA ASP A 545 5.54 -7.33 -29.00
C ASP A 545 4.88 -7.21 -30.38
N ASP A 546 3.65 -6.68 -30.45
CA ASP A 546 2.94 -6.41 -31.69
C ASP A 546 3.63 -5.29 -32.49
N THR A 547 4.00 -5.59 -33.73
CA THR A 547 4.62 -4.62 -34.65
C THR A 547 3.65 -3.54 -35.11
N PHE A 548 2.34 -3.80 -35.02
CA PHE A 548 1.28 -2.87 -35.45
C PHE A 548 0.58 -2.26 -34.25
N HIS A 549 1.15 -1.18 -33.71
CA HIS A 549 0.57 -0.47 -32.57
C HIS A 549 -0.70 0.31 -32.97
N GLN A 550 -1.87 -0.20 -32.58
CA GLN A 550 -3.11 0.57 -32.63
C GLN A 550 -3.07 1.65 -31.54
N ARG A 551 -2.96 2.93 -31.94
CA ARG A 551 -2.96 4.06 -30.99
C ARG A 551 -4.32 4.15 -30.29
N LYS A 552 -4.33 4.33 -28.97
CA LYS A 552 -5.57 4.63 -28.23
C LYS A 552 -6.12 5.97 -28.71
N LEU A 553 -7.43 6.08 -28.86
CA LEU A 553 -8.10 7.34 -29.23
C LEU A 553 -7.73 8.48 -28.26
N ASP A 554 -7.57 8.18 -26.97
CA ASP A 554 -7.17 9.18 -25.96
C ASP A 554 -5.77 9.80 -26.21
N ASP A 555 -4.84 9.02 -26.79
CA ASP A 555 -3.52 9.54 -27.19
C ASP A 555 -3.59 10.43 -28.44
N MET A 556 -4.63 10.26 -29.27
CA MET A 556 -4.88 11.14 -30.44
C MET A 556 -5.50 12.48 -30.04
N PHE A 557 -6.16 12.56 -28.89
CA PHE A 557 -6.81 13.78 -28.38
C PHE A 557 -6.06 14.46 -27.23
N SER A 558 -4.89 13.93 -26.86
CA SER A 558 -4.03 14.59 -25.87
C SER A 558 -3.41 15.84 -26.51
N PRO A 559 -3.55 17.04 -25.89
CA PRO A 559 -2.98 18.25 -26.45
C PRO A 559 -1.45 18.11 -26.50
N ALA A 560 -0.87 18.39 -27.66
CA ALA A 560 0.58 18.42 -27.82
C ALA A 560 1.16 19.43 -26.84
N ASN A 561 1.87 18.95 -25.81
CA ASN A 561 2.63 19.82 -24.93
C ASN A 561 3.69 20.55 -25.76
N LYS A 562 3.45 21.85 -25.99
CA LYS A 562 4.50 22.81 -26.29
C LYS A 562 5.38 22.89 -25.05
N ASP A 563 6.49 22.17 -25.07
CA ASP A 563 7.80 22.64 -24.59
C ASP A 563 8.84 21.53 -24.79
N CYS A 564 9.57 21.63 -25.91
CA CYS A 564 10.85 20.98 -26.11
C CYS A 564 11.71 21.92 -26.98
N VAL A 565 12.56 22.71 -26.33
CA VAL A 565 13.72 23.35 -26.97
C VAL A 565 14.94 22.46 -26.72
N LEU A 566 15.44 21.92 -27.83
CA LEU A 566 16.77 21.42 -28.19
C LEU A 566 17.73 20.83 -27.13
N GLY A 567 18.24 19.64 -27.49
CA GLY A 567 19.50 19.06 -27.00
C GLY A 567 19.87 17.75 -27.73
N THR A 568 20.48 17.88 -28.90
CA THR A 568 20.86 16.86 -29.91
C THR A 568 21.87 15.78 -29.44
N LYS A 569 21.67 14.51 -29.86
CA LYS A 569 22.60 13.67 -30.70
C LYS A 569 22.48 12.15 -30.46
N ARG A 570 22.09 11.41 -31.52
CA ARG A 570 22.73 10.20 -32.11
C ARG A 570 21.74 9.59 -33.13
N SER A 571 21.87 9.85 -34.43
CA SER A 571 22.72 9.14 -35.42
C SER A 571 22.39 7.66 -35.58
N VAL A 572 21.51 7.33 -36.52
CA VAL A 572 21.52 6.08 -37.28
C VAL A 572 21.26 6.41 -38.76
N THR A 573 22.00 5.69 -39.57
CA THR A 573 22.27 5.73 -41.02
C THR A 573 21.04 5.83 -41.94
N GLN A 574 21.23 6.61 -43.01
CA GLN A 574 20.44 6.69 -44.22
C GLN A 574 20.31 5.32 -44.91
N ASP A 575 19.10 4.97 -45.34
CA ASP A 575 18.89 4.35 -46.64
C ASP A 575 17.97 5.29 -47.44
N ASN A 576 18.53 5.79 -48.53
CA ASN A 576 17.88 6.64 -49.52
C ASN A 576 16.98 5.77 -50.41
N VAL A 577 15.71 6.17 -50.54
CA VAL A 577 14.97 5.94 -51.79
C VAL A 577 14.40 7.30 -52.19
N GLU A 578 15.05 7.92 -53.16
CA GLU A 578 14.60 9.13 -53.84
C GLU A 578 13.43 8.77 -54.77
N ASP A 579 12.36 9.56 -54.71
CA ASP A 579 11.18 9.46 -55.56
C ASP A 579 11.38 10.30 -56.83
N ILE A 580 10.94 9.75 -57.95
CA ILE A 580 11.10 10.29 -59.30
C ILE A 580 9.94 11.26 -59.56
N GLU A 581 10.23 12.49 -60.02
CA GLU A 581 9.31 13.58 -60.44
C GLU A 581 9.47 14.94 -59.74
N ASP A 582 10.70 15.37 -59.48
CA ASP A 582 10.98 16.80 -59.24
C ASP A 582 11.89 17.36 -60.35
N PHE A 583 11.27 17.64 -61.51
CA PHE A 583 11.87 18.40 -62.61
C PHE A 583 11.00 19.65 -62.90
N GLY A 584 11.44 20.80 -62.41
CA GLY A 584 11.32 22.06 -63.14
C GLY A 584 10.29 23.11 -62.69
N LYS A 585 10.83 24.14 -62.02
CA LYS A 585 10.64 25.60 -62.22
C LYS A 585 9.40 26.35 -61.64
N GLU A 586 9.74 27.19 -60.67
CA GLU A 586 9.45 28.63 -60.49
C GLU A 586 8.15 29.32 -60.98
N SER A 587 7.60 30.10 -60.02
CA SER A 587 6.89 31.41 -60.13
C SER A 587 5.37 31.45 -60.43
N ARG A 588 4.65 32.16 -59.53
CA ARG A 588 3.18 32.41 -59.40
C ARG A 588 2.63 33.31 -60.54
N PRO A 589 1.30 33.43 -60.86
CA PRO A 589 0.13 33.51 -59.93
C PRO A 589 -1.28 33.00 -60.41
N SER A 590 -2.25 32.98 -59.48
CA SER A 590 -3.74 33.07 -59.56
C SER A 590 -4.56 32.30 -60.62
N GLU A 591 -5.36 31.30 -60.20
CA GLU A 591 -6.85 31.24 -60.31
C GLU A 591 -7.42 29.83 -60.01
N LYS A 592 -8.59 29.79 -59.33
CA LYS A 592 -9.63 28.74 -59.26
C LYS A 592 -9.21 27.28 -58.94
N GLY A 593 -9.40 26.89 -57.68
CA GLY A 593 -9.25 25.49 -57.22
C GLY A 593 -10.41 24.56 -57.65
N PRO A 594 -10.14 23.26 -57.92
CA PRO A 594 -11.16 22.30 -58.31
C PRO A 594 -11.82 21.59 -57.11
N LYS A 595 -13.12 21.29 -57.27
CA LYS A 595 -14.00 20.56 -56.34
C LYS A 595 -13.69 19.05 -56.33
N PRO A 596 -13.99 18.33 -55.23
CA PRO A 596 -13.80 16.88 -55.16
C PRO A 596 -14.88 16.12 -55.92
N ILE A 597 -14.47 15.07 -56.64
CA ILE A 597 -15.36 14.08 -57.28
C ILE A 597 -15.57 12.93 -56.31
N ALA A 598 -16.80 12.76 -55.84
CA ALA A 598 -17.26 11.58 -55.11
C ALA A 598 -17.63 10.46 -56.09
N ARG A 599 -17.18 9.23 -55.85
CA ARG A 599 -17.73 8.03 -56.52
C ARG A 599 -18.79 7.40 -55.62
N SER A 600 -20.01 7.36 -56.13
CA SER A 600 -21.18 6.69 -55.56
C SER A 600 -21.22 5.21 -55.95
N TYR A 601 -21.65 4.34 -55.04
CA TYR A 601 -22.30 3.08 -55.39
C TYR A 601 -23.81 3.24 -55.24
N GLU A 602 -24.53 2.92 -56.31
CA GLU A 602 -25.99 2.98 -56.41
C GLU A 602 -26.64 1.87 -55.55
N VAL A 603 -27.63 2.25 -54.75
CA VAL A 603 -28.66 1.33 -54.26
C VAL A 603 -30.02 1.95 -54.61
N ASN A 604 -30.76 1.22 -55.44
CA ASN A 604 -32.07 1.56 -56.00
C ASN A 604 -33.06 2.11 -54.95
N LYS A 605 -33.52 3.35 -55.17
CA LYS A 605 -34.67 3.96 -54.49
C LYS A 605 -35.88 3.88 -55.43
N LYS A 606 -36.90 3.11 -55.04
CA LYS A 606 -38.27 3.29 -55.54
C LYS A 606 -38.88 4.53 -54.88
N GLN A 607 -39.50 5.36 -55.70
CA GLN A 607 -40.23 6.58 -55.35
C GLN A 607 -41.40 6.31 -54.39
N SER A 608 -41.59 7.23 -53.45
CA SER A 608 -42.90 7.77 -53.11
C SER A 608 -42.69 9.16 -52.53
N GLU A 609 -43.05 10.15 -53.34
CA GLU A 609 -43.27 11.53 -52.93
C GLU A 609 -44.39 11.60 -51.88
N ARG A 610 -44.22 12.50 -50.91
CA ARG A 610 -45.31 13.21 -50.24
C ARG A 610 -44.73 14.48 -49.63
N GLU A 611 -44.83 15.54 -50.43
CA GLU A 611 -45.12 16.93 -50.09
C GLU A 611 -44.98 17.30 -48.61
N GLN A 612 -43.94 18.08 -48.30
CA GLN A 612 -43.96 18.92 -47.11
C GLN A 612 -44.60 20.26 -47.50
N GLN A 613 -45.86 20.42 -47.09
CA GLN A 613 -46.47 21.73 -46.94
C GLN A 613 -45.66 22.54 -45.92
N GLU A 614 -45.30 23.73 -46.35
CA GLU A 614 -44.83 24.81 -45.50
C GLU A 614 -45.85 25.11 -44.40
N THR A 615 -45.37 25.12 -43.16
CA THR A 615 -45.91 26.04 -42.16
C THR A 615 -44.78 26.98 -41.74
N HIS A 616 -44.77 28.16 -42.35
CA HIS A 616 -44.44 29.45 -41.74
C HIS A 616 -44.71 29.44 -40.22
N ASP A 617 -44.00 30.11 -39.32
CA ASP A 617 -42.92 31.10 -39.34
C ASP A 617 -42.69 31.37 -37.83
N VAL A 618 -41.45 31.57 -37.36
CA VAL A 618 -41.12 32.71 -36.49
C VAL A 618 -39.61 32.95 -36.61
N SER A 619 -39.25 33.85 -37.52
CA SER A 619 -37.98 34.59 -37.47
C SER A 619 -37.79 35.21 -36.07
N LEU A 620 -36.90 34.64 -35.27
CA LEU A 620 -36.59 35.14 -33.93
C LEU A 620 -35.19 35.73 -33.91
N GLN A 621 -35.17 37.07 -33.96
CA GLN A 621 -33.99 37.91 -33.76
C GLN A 621 -33.22 37.46 -32.51
N ASN A 622 -31.89 37.36 -32.62
CA ASN A 622 -31.00 37.10 -31.49
C ASN A 622 -31.04 38.32 -30.56
N ILE A 623 -31.89 38.28 -29.52
CA ILE A 623 -31.91 39.32 -28.48
C ILE A 623 -30.61 39.22 -27.69
N ASP A 624 -29.86 40.31 -27.60
CA ASP A 624 -28.65 40.37 -26.77
C ASP A 624 -29.05 40.35 -25.28
N LYS A 625 -28.42 39.42 -24.54
CA LYS A 625 -28.61 39.20 -23.10
C LYS A 625 -28.36 40.47 -22.28
N ASN A 626 -27.46 41.34 -22.74
CA ASN A 626 -27.06 42.54 -22.02
C ASN A 626 -28.00 43.73 -22.25
N VAL A 627 -28.90 43.63 -23.24
CA VAL A 627 -29.84 44.70 -23.61
C VAL A 627 -31.26 44.39 -23.12
N ASP A 628 -31.76 43.17 -23.31
CA ASP A 628 -33.02 42.72 -22.73
C ASP A 628 -32.90 41.27 -22.23
N TYR A 629 -32.54 41.16 -20.94
CA TYR A 629 -32.37 39.88 -20.29
C TYR A 629 -33.68 39.09 -20.19
N ARG A 630 -34.84 39.76 -20.03
CA ARG A 630 -36.14 39.08 -19.88
C ARG A 630 -36.57 38.48 -21.20
N GLY A 631 -36.48 39.24 -22.29
CA GLY A 631 -36.75 38.75 -23.66
C GLY A 631 -35.82 37.60 -24.06
N TRP A 632 -34.52 37.70 -23.77
CA TRP A 632 -33.57 36.62 -24.02
C TRP A 632 -33.88 35.34 -23.22
N LEU A 633 -34.26 35.50 -21.94
CA LEU A 633 -34.56 34.37 -21.06
C LEU A 633 -35.79 33.59 -21.52
N ASP A 634 -36.85 34.27 -21.95
CA ASP A 634 -38.06 33.62 -22.43
C ASP A 634 -37.83 32.90 -23.75
N LEU A 635 -36.98 33.45 -24.62
CA LEU A 635 -36.54 32.79 -25.86
C LEU A 635 -35.73 31.52 -25.57
N LYS A 636 -34.81 31.57 -24.60
CA LYS A 636 -34.03 30.40 -24.17
C LYS A 636 -34.90 29.32 -23.54
N LYS A 637 -35.87 29.70 -22.69
CA LYS A 637 -36.83 28.75 -22.09
C LYS A 637 -37.63 28.00 -23.14
N ARG A 638 -38.12 28.67 -24.18
CA ARG A 638 -38.81 28.01 -25.31
C ARG A 638 -37.90 27.02 -26.03
N LYS A 639 -36.67 27.41 -26.34
CA LYS A 639 -35.69 26.54 -27.01
C LYS A 639 -35.33 25.31 -26.17
N TRP A 640 -35.16 25.48 -24.86
CA TRP A 640 -34.93 24.38 -23.94
C TRP A 640 -36.13 23.44 -23.84
N LYS A 641 -37.36 23.97 -23.82
CA LYS A 641 -38.58 23.17 -23.80
C LYS A 641 -38.69 22.26 -25.03
N VAL A 642 -38.47 22.82 -26.22
CA VAL A 642 -38.45 22.05 -27.48
C VAL A 642 -37.36 20.96 -27.43
N THR A 643 -36.14 21.31 -27.00
CA THR A 643 -35.02 20.35 -26.91
C THR A 643 -35.32 19.21 -25.92
N LEU A 644 -36.00 19.52 -24.82
CA LEU A 644 -36.36 18.56 -23.79
C LEU A 644 -37.46 17.61 -24.29
N GLU A 645 -38.42 18.11 -25.07
CA GLU A 645 -39.41 17.30 -25.77
C GLU A 645 -38.78 16.40 -26.84
N THR A 646 -37.78 16.89 -27.59
CA THR A 646 -37.04 16.05 -28.56
C THR A 646 -36.26 14.94 -27.85
N LYS A 647 -35.61 15.24 -26.71
CA LYS A 647 -34.91 14.23 -25.90
C LYS A 647 -35.88 13.21 -25.29
N LYS A 648 -37.07 13.63 -24.85
CA LYS A 648 -38.12 12.69 -24.40
C LYS A 648 -38.58 11.78 -25.53
N LYS A 649 -38.82 12.31 -26.73
CA LYS A 649 -39.20 11.50 -27.90
C LYS A 649 -38.12 10.48 -28.29
N ARG A 650 -36.83 10.85 -28.23
CA ARG A 650 -35.72 9.89 -28.45
C ARG A 650 -35.68 8.77 -27.42
N ARG A 651 -35.79 9.09 -26.12
CA ARG A 651 -35.81 8.08 -25.05
C ARG A 651 -37.01 7.11 -25.15
N LEU A 652 -38.17 7.60 -25.61
CA LEU A 652 -39.35 6.76 -25.85
C LEU A 652 -39.22 5.91 -27.13
N GLY A 653 -38.44 6.35 -28.11
CA GLY A 653 -38.08 5.56 -29.29
C GLY A 653 -37.14 4.41 -28.94
N ASP A 654 -36.10 4.67 -28.14
CA ASP A 654 -35.10 3.66 -27.73
C ASP A 654 -35.69 2.58 -26.79
N LEU A 655 -36.75 2.89 -26.03
CA LEU A 655 -37.47 1.90 -25.22
C LEU A 655 -38.34 0.94 -26.05
N LYS A 656 -38.80 1.35 -27.23
CA LYS A 656 -39.61 0.48 -28.11
C LYS A 656 -38.75 -0.51 -28.90
N SER A 657 -37.48 -0.18 -29.19
CA SER A 657 -36.53 -1.11 -29.85
C SER A 657 -35.98 -2.19 -28.90
N SER A 658 -35.99 -1.96 -27.58
CA SER A 658 -35.50 -2.94 -26.59
C SER A 658 -36.50 -4.06 -26.27
N ASN A 659 -37.80 -3.88 -26.57
CA ASN A 659 -38.84 -4.88 -26.29
C ASN A 659 -39.17 -5.79 -27.49
N GLN A 660 -38.44 -5.67 -28.62
CA GLN A 660 -38.62 -6.52 -29.80
C GLN A 660 -37.58 -7.65 -29.93
N ILE A 661 -36.60 -7.73 -29.03
CA ILE A 661 -35.50 -8.71 -29.13
C ILE A 661 -35.75 -9.97 -28.26
N ASP A 662 -36.68 -9.94 -27.30
CA ASP A 662 -36.96 -11.06 -26.37
C ASP A 662 -38.15 -11.97 -26.77
N ALA A 663 -38.60 -11.97 -28.03
CA ALA A 663 -39.81 -12.70 -28.46
C ALA A 663 -39.62 -13.74 -29.59
N HIS A 664 -38.40 -14.22 -29.83
CA HIS A 664 -38.16 -15.32 -30.78
C HIS A 664 -37.09 -16.29 -30.26
N GLU A 665 -37.50 -17.23 -29.41
CA GLU A 665 -36.89 -18.59 -29.29
C GLU A 665 -37.73 -19.45 -28.31
N ILE A 666 -38.92 -19.84 -28.74
CA ILE A 666 -39.60 -21.06 -28.27
C ILE A 666 -40.28 -21.67 -29.49
N TYR A 667 -39.62 -22.65 -30.11
CA TYR A 667 -40.16 -23.94 -30.59
C TYR A 667 -39.00 -24.79 -31.13
#